data_AF-M3DEF5-F1
#
_entry.id   AF-M3DEF5-F1
#
_cell.length_a   1.000
_cell.length_b   1.000
_cell.length_c   1.000
_cell.angle_alpha   90.00
_cell.angle_beta   90.00
_cell.angle_gamma   90.00
#
_symmetry.space_group_name_H-M   'P 1'
#
loop_
_entity.id
_entity.type
_entity.pdbx_description
1 polymer ?
#
loop_
_entity_poly.entity_id
_entity_poly.type
_entity_poly.pdbx_seq_one_letter_code
_entity_poly.pdbx_strand_id
1 'polypeptide(L)'
;PVVRSRAGVFVWLSAALVARPLTDDMTILSYLQGRYSDDPQSLVVDLLVASFDVLTNCMLTKESRQDVKIVRSFICNKLPILITMVASNMQPPLQSDECIQMALMPGGMISIDPLPPLSTGATDIRDSLKTTRLEFLQACVLHGLLTEHTVAQILQESVALPRVVKLNKDSLAAQCTNNTSKLGEYVEELAGMQGNVGAIAGCIVDTVTNLCMSKDTMALKSVCDKLIRRIPYMDFVMQHTQPGMLLLPLCNLLNDWVHDQDQTEFTPAYEEFASILLFTLAVLYRYNLAFTDVGIHGESFIAKLQEEMTVSRPLTELQPEQASQLTQWIEGLFAVDEHGDTSGIGDDVMRQCSPQAFYTLVPTLFEQSILACRMKVLPMNTLKSGLELLLEPFLLPSLIMGLGWLAKHSWEDHHDAETLIHVLEKLLKPASNAPETQAMHRAVLAMVATPLYHSLADYSTKRPNKKVTELMELLKPHLHQQRAVRCRQGEMEQWVQASGSLEGCVQRTIRDLITWSASSTRPPNPPPQHTPRTFAVACQLLDGDKHLQLIIAEINKTEYANVPIALDVCTSLICAPAPVPMGAQQATHWTSPTGRLRSRVRLESSNAQGLLDKPKSQAASLVRLGRRVEAQMSFATQIPAITM
;
A
#
# COMPACT_ATOMS: atom_id res chain seq x y z
N PRO A 1 -5.10 35.93 -10.68
CA PRO A 1 -5.64 34.73 -11.34
C PRO A 1 -5.19 33.42 -10.65
N VAL A 2 -6.11 32.47 -10.49
CA VAL A 2 -5.78 31.08 -10.14
C VAL A 2 -5.17 30.45 -11.39
N VAL A 3 -4.00 29.82 -11.26
CA VAL A 3 -3.30 29.16 -12.36
C VAL A 3 -3.34 27.67 -12.08
N ARG A 4 -3.63 26.88 -13.12
CA ARG A 4 -3.61 25.42 -13.08
C ARG A 4 -2.29 24.97 -13.69
N SER A 5 -1.26 24.78 -12.87
CA SER A 5 0.03 24.31 -13.36
C SER A 5 -0.02 22.81 -13.68
N ARG A 6 0.82 22.38 -14.62
CA ARG A 6 1.04 20.96 -14.96
C ARG A 6 1.45 20.13 -13.74
N ALA A 7 2.27 20.71 -12.85
CA ALA A 7 2.66 20.06 -11.59
C ALA A 7 1.49 19.77 -10.64
N GLY A 8 0.38 20.52 -10.71
CA GLY A 8 -0.67 20.39 -9.70
C GLY A 8 -1.33 19.00 -9.68
N VAL A 9 -1.79 18.51 -10.84
CA VAL A 9 -2.38 17.16 -10.95
C VAL A 9 -1.29 16.09 -10.84
N PHE A 10 -0.11 16.32 -11.41
CA PHE A 10 1.03 15.41 -11.32
C PHE A 10 1.44 15.11 -9.87
N VAL A 11 1.60 16.13 -9.02
CA VAL A 11 1.96 15.98 -7.60
C VAL A 11 0.86 15.24 -6.85
N TRP A 12 -0.39 15.62 -7.07
CA TRP A 12 -1.53 15.00 -6.40
C TRP A 12 -1.65 13.51 -6.74
N LEU A 13 -1.57 13.18 -8.04
CA LEU A 13 -1.70 11.80 -8.51
C LEU A 13 -0.48 10.94 -8.12
N SER A 14 0.73 11.51 -8.16
CA SER A 14 1.93 10.85 -7.65
C SER A 14 1.73 10.43 -6.19
N ALA A 15 1.22 11.34 -5.35
CA ALA A 15 0.96 11.05 -3.94
C ALA A 15 -0.19 10.05 -3.74
N ALA A 16 -1.21 10.08 -4.59
CA ALA A 16 -2.33 9.13 -4.52
C ALA A 16 -1.91 7.68 -4.84
N LEU A 17 -0.87 7.46 -5.65
CA LEU A 17 -0.44 6.13 -6.14
C LEU A 17 0.79 5.55 -5.43
N VAL A 18 1.52 6.35 -4.64
CA VAL A 18 2.83 5.98 -4.05
C VAL A 18 2.75 4.92 -2.93
N ALA A 19 1.65 4.87 -2.19
CA ALA A 19 1.47 4.00 -1.02
C ALA A 19 0.23 3.12 -1.21
N ARG A 20 -0.60 2.95 -0.18
CA ARG A 20 -2.01 2.57 -0.37
C ARG A 20 -2.62 3.49 -1.43
N PRO A 21 -3.20 2.96 -2.52
CA PRO A 21 -3.90 3.78 -3.49
C PRO A 21 -5.02 4.58 -2.82
N LEU A 22 -5.02 5.89 -3.05
CA LEU A 22 -6.08 6.82 -2.63
C LEU A 22 -6.84 7.30 -3.86
N THR A 23 -7.29 6.32 -4.64
CA THR A 23 -7.86 6.50 -5.97
C THR A 23 -9.33 6.08 -6.05
N ASP A 24 -10.05 6.20 -4.94
CA ASP A 24 -11.50 6.06 -4.99
C ASP A 24 -12.09 7.13 -5.92
N ASP A 25 -13.14 6.74 -6.67
CA ASP A 25 -13.66 7.59 -7.74
C ASP A 25 -14.13 8.94 -7.21
N MET A 26 -14.77 8.94 -6.04
CA MET A 26 -15.25 10.16 -5.39
C MET A 26 -14.12 11.11 -5.01
N THR A 27 -13.02 10.62 -4.43
CA THR A 27 -11.87 11.46 -4.06
C THR A 27 -11.20 12.09 -5.28
N ILE A 28 -10.99 11.30 -6.35
CA ILE A 28 -10.41 11.82 -7.59
C ILE A 28 -11.33 12.86 -8.22
N LEU A 29 -12.62 12.53 -8.40
CA LEU A 29 -13.58 13.42 -9.05
C LEU A 29 -13.78 14.70 -8.24
N SER A 30 -13.87 14.62 -6.91
CA SER A 30 -14.00 15.79 -6.03
C SER A 30 -12.79 16.72 -6.14
N TYR A 31 -11.58 16.16 -6.14
CA TYR A 31 -10.36 16.95 -6.31
C TYR A 31 -10.33 17.65 -7.68
N LEU A 32 -10.64 16.92 -8.75
CA LEU A 32 -10.62 17.45 -10.10
C LEU A 32 -11.72 18.50 -10.31
N GLN A 33 -12.96 18.25 -9.87
CA GLN A 33 -14.06 19.22 -9.95
C GLN A 33 -13.77 20.51 -9.16
N GLY A 34 -13.16 20.41 -7.97
CA GLY A 34 -12.74 21.58 -7.21
C GLY A 34 -11.65 22.41 -7.91
N ARG A 35 -10.84 21.78 -8.78
CA ARG A 35 -9.76 22.45 -9.52
C ARG A 35 -10.20 23.01 -10.89
N TYR A 36 -11.16 22.37 -11.53
CA TYR A 36 -11.58 22.63 -12.91
C TYR A 36 -13.07 22.96 -13.05
N SER A 37 -13.70 23.57 -12.04
CA SER A 37 -15.16 23.65 -11.85
C SER A 37 -16.00 24.05 -13.08
N ASP A 38 -15.43 24.78 -14.05
CA ASP A 38 -16.10 25.22 -15.28
C ASP A 38 -15.38 24.79 -16.58
N ASP A 39 -14.42 23.85 -16.51
CA ASP A 39 -13.56 23.48 -17.64
C ASP A 39 -13.26 21.96 -17.66
N PRO A 40 -14.25 21.13 -18.03
CA PRO A 40 -14.10 19.67 -18.07
C PRO A 40 -13.13 19.19 -19.15
N GLN A 41 -12.92 19.97 -20.21
CA GLN A 41 -11.97 19.62 -21.28
C GLN A 41 -10.54 19.67 -20.75
N SER A 42 -10.15 20.78 -20.10
CA SER A 42 -8.83 20.88 -19.47
C SER A 42 -8.64 19.86 -18.35
N LEU A 43 -9.70 19.52 -17.61
CA LEU A 43 -9.67 18.46 -16.60
C LEU A 43 -9.23 17.13 -17.20
N VAL A 44 -9.88 16.67 -18.27
CA VAL A 44 -9.58 15.39 -18.90
C VAL A 44 -8.17 15.39 -19.52
N VAL A 45 -7.79 16.47 -20.21
CA VAL A 45 -6.45 16.60 -20.80
C VAL A 45 -5.37 16.61 -19.73
N ASP A 46 -5.51 17.40 -18.66
CA ASP A 46 -4.51 17.48 -17.60
C ASP A 46 -4.41 16.19 -16.79
N LEU A 47 -5.52 15.47 -16.59
CA LEU A 47 -5.51 14.15 -15.96
C LEU A 47 -4.74 13.12 -16.81
N LEU A 48 -4.97 13.11 -18.13
CA LEU A 48 -4.24 12.26 -19.07
C LEU A 48 -2.73 12.56 -19.04
N VAL A 49 -2.37 13.84 -19.18
CA VAL A 49 -0.98 14.29 -19.17
C VAL A 49 -0.30 13.92 -17.86
N ALA A 50 -0.93 14.25 -16.72
CA ALA A 50 -0.39 13.93 -15.41
C ALA A 50 -0.21 12.42 -15.21
N SER A 51 -1.12 11.58 -15.70
CA SER A 51 -1.01 10.12 -15.56
C SER A 51 0.22 9.56 -16.28
N PHE A 52 0.48 10.01 -17.51
CA PHE A 52 1.69 9.62 -18.27
C PHE A 52 2.97 10.26 -17.71
N ASP A 53 2.88 11.47 -17.14
CA ASP A 53 4.00 12.08 -16.42
C ASP A 53 4.35 11.28 -15.15
N VAL A 54 3.36 10.80 -14.39
CA VAL A 54 3.59 9.92 -13.23
C VAL A 54 4.29 8.63 -13.67
N LEU A 55 3.85 8.01 -14.77
CA LEU A 55 4.49 6.80 -15.31
C LEU A 55 5.95 7.07 -15.72
N THR A 56 6.17 8.17 -16.44
CA THR A 56 7.51 8.59 -16.87
C THR A 56 8.40 8.82 -15.65
N ASN A 57 7.92 9.57 -14.65
CA ASN A 57 8.63 9.84 -13.42
C ASN A 57 8.98 8.56 -12.64
N CYS A 58 8.06 7.60 -12.51
CA CYS A 58 8.32 6.30 -11.87
C CYS A 58 9.47 5.54 -12.54
N MET A 59 9.57 5.59 -13.88
CA MET A 59 10.67 4.94 -14.59
C MET A 59 11.98 5.74 -14.48
N LEU A 60 11.93 7.07 -14.52
CA LEU A 60 13.11 7.93 -14.35
C LEU A 60 13.73 7.82 -12.96
N THR A 61 12.89 7.67 -11.93
CA THR A 61 13.30 7.44 -10.54
C THR A 61 13.65 5.98 -10.24
N LYS A 62 13.54 5.09 -11.23
CA LYS A 62 13.85 3.65 -11.13
C LYS A 62 13.06 2.95 -10.02
N GLU A 63 11.78 3.30 -9.87
CA GLU A 63 10.87 2.63 -8.95
C GLU A 63 10.71 1.13 -9.32
N SER A 64 10.15 0.35 -8.39
CA SER A 64 10.03 -1.09 -8.61
C SER A 64 9.16 -1.42 -9.83
N ARG A 65 9.38 -2.62 -10.42
CA ARG A 65 8.53 -3.11 -11.51
C ARG A 65 7.05 -3.16 -11.13
N GLN A 66 6.76 -3.40 -9.84
CA GLN A 66 5.40 -3.40 -9.33
C GLN A 66 4.80 -1.99 -9.32
N ASP A 67 5.55 -0.97 -8.87
CA ASP A 67 5.08 0.43 -8.88
C ASP A 67 4.77 0.91 -10.31
N VAL A 68 5.63 0.57 -11.27
CA VAL A 68 5.37 0.85 -12.70
C VAL A 68 4.08 0.17 -13.18
N LYS A 69 3.84 -1.09 -12.81
CA LYS A 69 2.60 -1.81 -13.16
C LYS A 69 1.36 -1.17 -12.52
N ILE A 70 1.46 -0.67 -11.30
CA ILE A 70 0.35 0.01 -10.61
C ILE A 70 -0.06 1.26 -11.37
N VAL A 71 0.91 2.10 -11.77
CA VAL A 71 0.61 3.30 -12.56
C VAL A 71 0.06 2.94 -13.94
N ARG A 72 0.60 1.92 -14.59
CA ARG A 72 0.05 1.42 -15.87
C ARG A 72 -1.38 0.92 -15.69
N SER A 73 -1.69 0.18 -14.63
CA SER A 73 -3.05 -0.29 -14.35
C SER A 73 -3.99 0.87 -14.10
N PHE A 74 -3.54 1.93 -13.41
CA PHE A 74 -4.32 3.16 -13.27
C PHE A 74 -4.63 3.77 -14.64
N ILE A 75 -3.63 3.91 -15.51
CA ILE A 75 -3.80 4.45 -16.86
C ILE A 75 -4.73 3.57 -17.70
N CYS A 76 -4.52 2.25 -17.76
CA CYS A 76 -5.24 1.39 -18.70
C CYS A 76 -6.60 0.91 -18.17
N ASN A 77 -6.78 0.80 -16.85
CA ASN A 77 -7.99 0.23 -16.26
C ASN A 77 -8.87 1.23 -15.51
N LYS A 78 -8.29 2.24 -14.85
CA LYS A 78 -9.06 3.21 -14.04
C LYS A 78 -9.41 4.46 -14.84
N LEU A 79 -8.46 5.00 -15.59
CA LEU A 79 -8.60 6.28 -16.29
C LEU A 79 -9.72 6.30 -17.36
N PRO A 80 -9.93 5.27 -18.20
CA PRO A 80 -11.06 5.24 -19.14
C PRO A 80 -12.42 5.31 -18.43
N ILE A 81 -12.55 4.65 -17.27
CA ILE A 81 -13.78 4.67 -16.48
C ILE A 81 -14.02 6.07 -15.91
N LEU A 82 -12.98 6.71 -15.36
CA LEU A 82 -13.07 8.08 -14.85
C LEU A 82 -13.49 9.08 -15.95
N ILE A 83 -12.93 8.97 -17.15
CA ILE A 83 -13.29 9.83 -18.29
C ILE A 83 -14.75 9.60 -18.68
N THR A 84 -15.20 8.35 -18.70
CA THR A 84 -16.60 8.00 -18.96
C THR A 84 -17.54 8.63 -17.93
N MET A 85 -17.17 8.59 -16.64
CA MET A 85 -17.93 9.22 -15.56
C MET A 85 -17.99 10.74 -15.72
N VAL A 86 -16.87 11.40 -16.04
CA VAL A 86 -16.86 12.85 -16.27
C VAL A 86 -17.70 13.23 -17.49
N ALA A 87 -17.57 12.49 -18.59
CA ALA A 87 -18.31 12.78 -19.82
C ALA A 87 -19.83 12.62 -19.64
N SER A 88 -20.25 11.62 -18.86
CA SER A 88 -21.68 11.31 -18.63
C SER A 88 -22.38 12.30 -17.69
N ASN A 89 -21.63 12.95 -16.79
CA ASN A 89 -22.18 13.85 -15.77
C ASN A 89 -22.26 15.33 -16.20
N MET A 90 -21.89 15.66 -17.44
CA MET A 90 -21.85 17.04 -17.95
C MET A 90 -22.99 17.36 -18.93
N GLN A 91 -23.47 18.60 -18.90
CA GLN A 91 -24.39 19.16 -19.89
C GLN A 91 -23.84 20.48 -20.44
N PRO A 92 -23.54 20.60 -21.76
CA PRO A 92 -23.63 19.56 -22.79
C PRO A 92 -22.60 18.43 -22.60
N PRO A 93 -22.82 17.25 -23.23
CA PRO A 93 -21.88 16.12 -23.14
C PRO A 93 -20.50 16.51 -23.66
N LEU A 94 -19.47 16.15 -22.89
CA LEU A 94 -18.07 16.39 -23.26
C LEU A 94 -17.68 15.50 -24.44
N GLN A 95 -17.03 16.08 -25.46
CA GLN A 95 -16.40 15.31 -26.55
C GLN A 95 -15.09 14.68 -26.02
N SER A 96 -15.20 13.49 -25.43
CA SER A 96 -14.06 12.79 -24.81
C SER A 96 -12.99 12.41 -25.83
N ASP A 97 -13.38 12.15 -27.07
CA ASP A 97 -12.49 11.81 -28.18
C ASP A 97 -11.55 12.97 -28.54
N GLU A 98 -12.06 14.20 -28.62
CA GLU A 98 -11.27 15.41 -28.85
C GLU A 98 -10.23 15.62 -27.74
N CYS A 99 -10.63 15.43 -26.48
CA CYS A 99 -9.74 15.55 -25.33
C CYS A 99 -8.59 14.53 -25.40
N ILE A 100 -8.90 13.27 -25.74
CA ILE A 100 -7.90 12.21 -25.85
C ILE A 100 -6.96 12.48 -27.04
N GLN A 101 -7.49 12.94 -28.18
CA GLN A 101 -6.68 13.32 -29.34
C GLN A 101 -5.73 14.48 -29.01
N MET A 102 -6.19 15.53 -28.34
CA MET A 102 -5.35 16.66 -27.92
C MET A 102 -4.16 16.21 -27.06
N ALA A 103 -4.36 15.21 -26.19
CA ALA A 103 -3.31 14.70 -25.33
C ALA A 103 -2.32 13.79 -26.07
N LEU A 104 -2.81 12.86 -26.90
CA LEU A 104 -2.04 11.71 -27.41
C LEU A 104 -1.59 11.78 -28.86
N MET A 105 -2.14 12.67 -29.69
CA MET A 105 -1.68 12.84 -31.07
C MET A 105 -0.18 13.20 -31.12
N PRO A 106 0.55 12.86 -32.20
CA PRO A 106 1.94 13.26 -32.34
C PRO A 106 2.10 14.78 -32.29
N GLY A 107 3.01 15.26 -31.43
CA GLY A 107 3.16 16.69 -31.13
C GLY A 107 2.17 17.25 -30.10
N GLY A 108 1.32 16.39 -29.52
CA GLY A 108 0.42 16.71 -28.42
C GLY A 108 1.13 16.90 -27.07
N MET A 109 0.35 16.83 -26.00
CA MET A 109 0.81 17.15 -24.64
C MET A 109 1.52 15.99 -23.92
N ILE A 110 1.46 14.77 -24.47
CA ILE A 110 2.14 13.60 -23.92
C ILE A 110 3.33 13.24 -24.81
N SER A 111 4.54 13.21 -24.24
CA SER A 111 5.73 12.75 -24.94
C SER A 111 5.93 11.24 -24.74
N ILE A 112 6.02 10.50 -25.85
CA ILE A 112 6.41 9.08 -25.87
C ILE A 112 7.93 8.91 -25.94
N ASP A 113 8.63 10.01 -26.20
CA ASP A 113 10.09 10.11 -26.29
C ASP A 113 10.61 11.13 -25.26
N PRO A 114 10.47 10.85 -23.95
CA PRO A 114 10.81 11.82 -22.91
C PRO A 114 12.31 12.05 -22.76
N LEU A 115 13.15 11.15 -23.30
CA LEU A 115 14.61 11.20 -23.22
C LEU A 115 15.25 11.18 -24.61
N PRO A 116 16.43 11.79 -24.78
CA PRO A 116 17.23 11.64 -26.00
C PRO A 116 17.53 10.15 -26.30
N PRO A 117 17.58 9.73 -27.58
CA PRO A 117 17.74 8.31 -27.94
C PRO A 117 19.00 7.63 -27.40
N LEU A 118 20.07 8.40 -27.16
CA LEU A 118 21.35 7.90 -26.65
C LEU A 118 21.40 7.83 -25.11
N SER A 119 20.37 8.31 -24.41
CA SER A 119 20.32 8.26 -22.96
C SER A 119 20.10 6.84 -22.46
N THR A 120 20.81 6.46 -21.39
CA THR A 120 20.64 5.14 -20.76
C THR A 120 19.19 4.92 -20.33
N GLY A 121 18.60 3.79 -20.73
CA GLY A 121 17.20 3.44 -20.42
C GLY A 121 16.14 4.15 -21.26
N ALA A 122 16.53 4.97 -22.25
CA ALA A 122 15.58 5.68 -23.12
C ALA A 122 14.70 4.72 -23.94
N THR A 123 15.27 3.61 -24.43
CA THR A 123 14.54 2.58 -25.18
C THR A 123 13.47 1.91 -24.32
N ASP A 124 13.84 1.49 -23.11
CA ASP A 124 12.94 0.78 -22.19
C ASP A 124 11.75 1.68 -21.78
N ILE A 125 12.04 2.96 -21.51
CA ILE A 125 11.02 3.97 -21.20
C ILE A 125 10.09 4.18 -22.38
N ARG A 126 10.64 4.39 -23.58
CA ARG A 126 9.87 4.56 -24.81
C ARG A 126 8.96 3.38 -25.07
N ASP A 127 9.47 2.16 -24.97
CA ASP A 127 8.71 0.95 -25.26
C ASP A 127 7.58 0.77 -24.24
N SER A 128 7.85 0.99 -22.95
CA SER A 128 6.82 0.98 -21.91
C SER A 128 5.72 2.02 -22.16
N LEU A 129 6.07 3.25 -22.56
CA LEU A 129 5.10 4.31 -22.89
C LEU A 129 4.28 3.97 -24.14
N LYS A 130 4.91 3.42 -25.19
CA LYS A 130 4.22 2.98 -26.40
C LYS A 130 3.21 1.87 -26.11
N THR A 131 3.62 0.85 -25.35
CA THR A 131 2.74 -0.25 -24.95
C THR A 131 1.58 0.28 -24.11
N THR A 132 1.87 1.11 -23.11
CA THR A 132 0.81 1.70 -22.24
C THR A 132 -0.15 2.57 -23.05
N ARG A 133 0.35 3.35 -24.01
CA ARG A 133 -0.48 4.16 -24.91
C ARG A 133 -1.44 3.28 -25.71
N LEU A 134 -0.94 2.20 -26.30
CA LEU A 134 -1.76 1.28 -27.10
C LEU A 134 -2.83 0.58 -26.23
N GLU A 135 -2.45 0.06 -25.06
CA GLU A 135 -3.35 -0.58 -24.10
C GLU A 135 -4.44 0.39 -23.59
N PHE A 136 -4.06 1.64 -23.30
CA PHE A 136 -5.01 2.68 -22.92
C PHE A 136 -6.02 2.98 -24.03
N LEU A 137 -5.56 3.12 -25.28
CA LEU A 137 -6.44 3.37 -26.43
C LEU A 137 -7.40 2.19 -26.65
N GLN A 138 -6.92 0.95 -26.48
CA GLN A 138 -7.76 -0.26 -26.51
C GLN A 138 -8.84 -0.22 -25.44
N ALA A 139 -8.48 0.12 -24.20
CA ALA A 139 -9.44 0.25 -23.11
C ALA A 139 -10.45 1.39 -23.36
N CYS A 140 -10.04 2.49 -24.00
CA CYS A 140 -10.96 3.56 -24.40
C CYS A 140 -11.98 3.09 -25.44
N VAL A 141 -11.58 2.27 -26.42
CA VAL A 141 -12.52 1.64 -27.37
C VAL A 141 -13.47 0.70 -26.64
N LEU A 142 -12.95 -0.13 -25.72
CA LEU A 142 -13.76 -1.05 -24.90
C LEU A 142 -14.87 -0.34 -24.12
N HIS A 143 -14.58 0.86 -23.62
CA HIS A 143 -15.52 1.68 -22.85
C HIS A 143 -16.31 2.69 -23.70
N GLY A 144 -16.17 2.65 -25.03
CA GLY A 144 -16.94 3.50 -25.94
C GLY A 144 -16.50 4.97 -25.99
N LEU A 145 -15.31 5.29 -25.50
CA LEU A 145 -14.74 6.65 -25.56
C LEU A 145 -14.12 6.99 -26.92
N LEU A 146 -13.72 5.97 -27.68
CA LEU A 146 -13.06 6.11 -28.98
C LEU A 146 -13.58 5.06 -29.97
N THR A 147 -13.37 5.34 -31.26
CA THR A 147 -13.52 4.36 -32.34
C THR A 147 -12.16 3.84 -32.79
N GLU A 148 -12.12 2.66 -33.42
CA GLU A 148 -10.88 2.13 -34.02
C GLU A 148 -10.28 3.10 -35.06
N HIS A 149 -11.14 3.86 -35.76
CA HIS A 149 -10.69 4.89 -36.71
C HIS A 149 -9.91 5.99 -36.01
N THR A 150 -10.43 6.52 -34.89
CA THR A 150 -9.75 7.54 -34.08
C THR A 150 -8.43 7.03 -33.53
N VAL A 151 -8.35 5.75 -33.14
CA VAL A 151 -7.09 5.12 -32.70
C VAL A 151 -6.05 5.11 -33.82
N ALA A 152 -6.43 4.72 -35.04
CA ALA A 152 -5.53 4.74 -36.18
C ALA A 152 -5.01 6.16 -36.51
N GLN A 153 -5.86 7.18 -36.34
CA GLN A 153 -5.46 8.59 -36.47
C GLN A 153 -4.43 9.01 -35.41
N ILE A 154 -4.67 8.67 -34.13
CA ILE A 154 -3.76 9.01 -33.02
C ILE A 154 -2.40 8.32 -33.20
N LEU A 155 -2.39 7.05 -33.62
CA LEU A 155 -1.15 6.29 -33.80
C LEU A 155 -0.42 6.63 -35.10
N GLN A 156 -1.12 7.21 -36.09
CA GLN A 156 -0.65 7.40 -37.48
C GLN A 156 -0.30 6.08 -38.19
N GLU A 157 -0.84 4.97 -37.70
CA GLU A 157 -0.67 3.62 -38.25
C GLU A 157 -1.95 2.81 -38.05
N SER A 158 -2.23 1.89 -38.99
CA SER A 158 -3.36 0.98 -38.87
C SER A 158 -2.97 -0.20 -37.98
N VAL A 159 -3.51 -0.25 -36.76
CA VAL A 159 -3.24 -1.32 -35.80
C VAL A 159 -4.51 -2.14 -35.59
N ALA A 160 -4.43 -3.46 -35.81
CA ALA A 160 -5.50 -4.38 -35.46
C ALA A 160 -5.58 -4.51 -33.93
N LEU A 161 -6.67 -4.03 -33.33
CA LEU A 161 -6.86 -4.13 -31.88
C LEU A 161 -7.34 -5.54 -31.51
N PRO A 162 -6.83 -6.14 -30.42
CA PRO A 162 -7.36 -7.39 -29.89
C PRO A 162 -8.84 -7.24 -29.53
N ARG A 163 -9.64 -8.27 -29.83
CA ARG A 163 -11.04 -8.32 -29.42
C ARG A 163 -11.12 -8.68 -27.94
N VAL A 164 -11.18 -7.66 -27.09
CA VAL A 164 -11.41 -7.80 -25.65
C VAL A 164 -12.90 -7.63 -25.37
N VAL A 165 -13.47 -8.51 -24.55
CA VAL A 165 -14.87 -8.41 -24.11
C VAL A 165 -14.93 -7.56 -22.85
N LYS A 166 -15.89 -6.62 -22.79
CA LYS A 166 -16.11 -5.80 -21.59
C LYS A 166 -16.73 -6.67 -20.51
N LEU A 167 -16.05 -6.79 -19.39
CA LEU A 167 -16.53 -7.58 -18.25
C LEU A 167 -17.54 -6.77 -17.43
N ASN A 168 -18.52 -7.48 -16.86
CA ASN A 168 -19.52 -6.93 -15.96
C ASN A 168 -19.39 -7.58 -14.58
N LYS A 169 -19.32 -6.77 -13.53
CA LYS A 169 -19.10 -7.21 -12.14
C LYS A 169 -20.14 -8.26 -11.70
N ASP A 170 -21.42 -7.97 -11.87
CA ASP A 170 -22.51 -8.81 -11.38
C ASP A 170 -22.53 -10.18 -12.10
N SER A 171 -22.20 -10.17 -13.39
CA SER A 171 -22.07 -11.40 -14.18
C SER A 171 -20.89 -12.27 -13.74
N LEU A 172 -19.77 -11.65 -13.34
CA LEU A 172 -18.62 -12.39 -12.78
C LEU A 172 -18.94 -12.92 -11.38
N ALA A 173 -19.56 -12.12 -10.52
CA ALA A 173 -19.95 -12.53 -9.17
C ALA A 173 -20.93 -13.71 -9.18
N ALA A 174 -21.90 -13.70 -10.11
CA ALA A 174 -22.82 -14.82 -10.31
C ALA A 174 -22.09 -16.10 -10.76
N GLN A 175 -21.04 -15.99 -11.56
CA GLN A 175 -20.21 -17.14 -11.96
C GLN A 175 -19.39 -17.69 -10.80
N CYS A 176 -18.81 -16.83 -9.96
CA CYS A 176 -18.05 -17.24 -8.78
C CYS A 176 -18.93 -17.86 -7.70
N THR A 177 -20.17 -17.40 -7.56
CA THR A 177 -21.15 -17.98 -6.62
C THR A 177 -21.48 -19.44 -6.99
N ASN A 178 -21.57 -19.74 -8.29
CA ASN A 178 -21.81 -21.11 -8.77
C ASN A 178 -20.54 -21.98 -8.80
N ASN A 179 -19.36 -21.35 -8.95
CA ASN A 179 -18.08 -22.04 -9.00
C ASN A 179 -16.93 -21.13 -8.55
N THR A 180 -16.55 -21.25 -7.28
CA THR A 180 -15.47 -20.47 -6.65
C THR A 180 -14.09 -20.74 -7.24
N SER A 181 -13.91 -21.83 -8.02
CA SER A 181 -12.61 -22.12 -8.66
C SER A 181 -12.25 -21.10 -9.74
N LYS A 182 -13.25 -20.57 -10.46
CA LYS A 182 -13.10 -19.55 -11.51
C LYS A 182 -12.42 -18.26 -11.02
N LEU A 183 -12.53 -17.96 -9.72
CA LEU A 183 -11.90 -16.78 -9.14
C LEU A 183 -10.38 -16.78 -9.38
N GLY A 184 -9.74 -17.95 -9.43
CA GLY A 184 -8.31 -18.05 -9.72
C GLY A 184 -7.93 -17.50 -11.10
N GLU A 185 -8.76 -17.74 -12.11
CA GLU A 185 -8.57 -17.21 -13.47
C GLU A 185 -8.68 -15.69 -13.47
N TYR A 186 -9.72 -15.15 -12.83
CA TYR A 186 -9.92 -13.71 -12.70
C TYR A 186 -8.81 -13.02 -11.90
N VAL A 187 -8.25 -13.67 -10.87
CA VAL A 187 -7.11 -13.14 -10.12
C VAL A 187 -5.89 -12.96 -11.02
N GLU A 188 -5.60 -13.91 -11.93
CA GLU A 188 -4.48 -13.75 -12.86
C GLU A 188 -4.73 -12.61 -13.88
N GLU A 189 -5.99 -12.35 -14.25
CA GLU A 189 -6.38 -11.24 -15.13
C GLU A 189 -6.25 -9.84 -14.49
N LEU A 190 -6.10 -9.73 -13.14
CA LEU A 190 -5.89 -8.44 -12.46
C LEU A 190 -4.63 -7.70 -12.95
N ALA A 191 -3.62 -8.42 -13.41
CA ALA A 191 -2.40 -7.83 -13.98
C ALA A 191 -2.59 -7.35 -15.43
N GLY A 192 -3.75 -7.61 -16.03
CA GLY A 192 -4.12 -7.19 -17.37
C GLY A 192 -4.30 -5.68 -17.48
N MET A 193 -3.93 -5.14 -18.64
CA MET A 193 -4.00 -3.70 -18.95
C MET A 193 -5.11 -3.43 -19.99
N GLN A 194 -6.23 -4.13 -19.88
CA GLN A 194 -7.25 -4.21 -20.95
C GLN A 194 -8.55 -3.43 -20.64
N GLY A 195 -8.64 -2.72 -19.52
CA GLY A 195 -9.83 -1.94 -19.15
C GLY A 195 -10.84 -2.67 -18.25
N ASN A 196 -10.58 -3.92 -17.84
CA ASN A 196 -11.55 -4.78 -17.13
C ASN A 196 -11.28 -4.96 -15.62
N VAL A 197 -10.13 -4.51 -15.11
CA VAL A 197 -9.70 -4.78 -13.73
C VAL A 197 -10.69 -4.29 -12.67
N GLY A 198 -11.43 -3.20 -12.92
CA GLY A 198 -12.46 -2.73 -12.00
C GLY A 198 -13.60 -3.73 -11.76
N ALA A 199 -14.05 -4.42 -12.81
CA ALA A 199 -15.10 -5.44 -12.69
C ALA A 199 -14.60 -6.67 -11.92
N ILE A 200 -13.35 -7.06 -12.15
CA ILE A 200 -12.70 -8.18 -11.47
C ILE A 200 -12.49 -7.86 -9.99
N ALA A 201 -11.98 -6.67 -9.68
CA ALA A 201 -11.78 -6.21 -8.31
C ALA A 201 -13.10 -6.23 -7.50
N GLY A 202 -14.19 -5.72 -8.10
CA GLY A 202 -15.52 -5.80 -7.50
C GLY A 202 -16.01 -7.23 -7.30
N CYS A 203 -15.78 -8.12 -8.27
CA CYS A 203 -16.14 -9.54 -8.16
C CYS A 203 -15.41 -10.24 -6.99
N ILE A 204 -14.12 -9.97 -6.79
CA ILE A 204 -13.33 -10.52 -5.67
C ILE A 204 -13.92 -10.08 -4.34
N VAL A 205 -14.24 -8.79 -4.20
CA VAL A 205 -14.81 -8.21 -2.98
C VAL A 205 -16.18 -8.79 -2.68
N ASP A 206 -17.07 -8.87 -3.69
CA ASP A 206 -18.41 -9.44 -3.53
C ASP A 206 -18.33 -10.94 -3.18
N THR A 207 -17.42 -11.69 -3.81
CA THR A 207 -17.22 -13.12 -3.52
C THR A 207 -16.74 -13.34 -2.08
N VAL A 208 -15.73 -12.59 -1.63
CA VAL A 208 -15.23 -12.68 -0.24
C VAL A 208 -16.32 -12.30 0.75
N THR A 209 -17.06 -11.22 0.49
CA THR A 209 -18.15 -10.76 1.34
C THR A 209 -19.25 -11.82 1.46
N ASN A 210 -19.68 -12.39 0.33
CA ASN A 210 -20.72 -13.42 0.31
C ASN A 210 -20.30 -14.67 1.10
N LEU A 211 -19.07 -15.14 0.92
CA LEU A 211 -18.54 -16.30 1.65
C LEU A 211 -18.42 -16.04 3.17
N CYS A 212 -18.05 -14.83 3.57
CA CYS A 212 -18.04 -14.43 4.98
C CYS A 212 -19.47 -14.42 5.56
N MET A 213 -20.43 -13.86 4.83
CA MET A 213 -21.83 -13.78 5.27
C MET A 213 -22.50 -15.16 5.36
N SER A 214 -22.19 -16.07 4.43
CA SER A 214 -22.70 -17.45 4.46
C SER A 214 -21.93 -18.35 5.43
N LYS A 215 -20.84 -17.87 6.03
CA LYS A 215 -19.89 -18.65 6.84
C LYS A 215 -19.37 -19.90 6.13
N ASP A 216 -19.17 -19.82 4.81
CA ASP A 216 -18.53 -20.90 4.03
C ASP A 216 -17.00 -20.74 4.12
N THR A 217 -16.46 -21.16 5.25
CA THR A 217 -15.06 -20.98 5.63
C THR A 217 -14.10 -21.82 4.78
N MET A 218 -14.53 -22.99 4.32
CA MET A 218 -13.75 -23.85 3.44
C MET A 218 -13.55 -23.22 2.06
N ALA A 219 -14.62 -22.73 1.42
CA ALA A 219 -14.48 -22.04 0.13
C ALA A 219 -13.70 -20.72 0.30
N LEU A 220 -13.92 -20.01 1.40
CA LEU A 220 -13.19 -18.78 1.72
C LEU A 220 -11.69 -19.02 1.92
N LYS A 221 -11.29 -20.12 2.58
CA LYS A 221 -9.90 -20.57 2.68
C LYS A 221 -9.28 -20.71 1.29
N SER A 222 -9.93 -21.45 0.39
CA SER A 222 -9.45 -21.63 -0.99
C SER A 222 -9.27 -20.31 -1.75
N VAL A 223 -10.17 -19.35 -1.52
CA VAL A 223 -10.05 -17.99 -2.08
C VAL A 223 -8.86 -17.26 -1.47
N CYS A 224 -8.72 -17.24 -0.15
CA CYS A 224 -7.63 -16.59 0.55
C CYS A 224 -6.26 -17.15 0.13
N ASP A 225 -6.12 -18.47 -0.01
CA ASP A 225 -4.87 -19.11 -0.46
C ASP A 225 -4.46 -18.66 -1.86
N LYS A 226 -5.43 -18.54 -2.80
CA LYS A 226 -5.18 -18.01 -4.15
C LYS A 226 -4.71 -16.55 -4.09
N LEU A 227 -5.34 -15.74 -3.25
CA LEU A 227 -4.98 -14.34 -3.09
C LEU A 227 -3.61 -14.17 -2.41
N ILE A 228 -3.27 -15.00 -1.43
CA ILE A 228 -1.96 -15.03 -0.77
C ILE A 228 -0.83 -15.32 -1.77
N ARG A 229 -1.05 -16.21 -2.74
CA ARG A 229 -0.07 -16.49 -3.81
C ARG A 229 0.22 -15.25 -4.69
N ARG A 230 -0.68 -14.26 -4.69
CA ARG A 230 -0.64 -13.05 -5.51
C ARG A 230 -0.87 -11.77 -4.69
N ILE A 231 -0.36 -11.68 -3.46
CA ILE A 231 -0.53 -10.47 -2.61
C ILE A 231 -0.27 -9.14 -3.34
N PRO A 232 0.75 -8.99 -4.20
CA PRO A 232 0.94 -7.74 -4.94
C PRO A 232 -0.24 -7.32 -5.82
N TYR A 233 -1.09 -8.25 -6.27
CA TYR A 233 -2.27 -7.92 -7.09
C TYR A 233 -3.35 -7.19 -6.29
N MET A 234 -3.29 -7.21 -4.97
CA MET A 234 -4.14 -6.36 -4.13
C MET A 234 -3.92 -4.88 -4.43
N ASP A 235 -2.77 -4.48 -4.99
CA ASP A 235 -2.54 -3.09 -5.38
C ASP A 235 -3.47 -2.65 -6.51
N PHE A 236 -3.87 -3.58 -7.37
CA PHE A 236 -4.84 -3.32 -8.44
C PHE A 236 -6.26 -3.27 -7.87
N VAL A 237 -6.60 -4.21 -6.96
CA VAL A 237 -7.91 -4.22 -6.28
C VAL A 237 -8.14 -2.93 -5.50
N MET A 238 -7.13 -2.45 -4.77
CA MET A 238 -7.21 -1.24 -3.95
C MET A 238 -7.30 0.06 -4.79
N GLN A 239 -7.03 0.03 -6.09
CA GLN A 239 -7.31 1.18 -6.94
C GLN A 239 -8.81 1.38 -7.21
N HIS A 240 -9.60 0.32 -7.04
CA HIS A 240 -11.04 0.30 -7.30
C HIS A 240 -11.89 0.14 -6.05
N THR A 241 -11.28 -0.17 -4.90
CA THR A 241 -12.00 -0.53 -3.66
C THR A 241 -11.36 0.11 -2.43
N GLN A 242 -12.18 0.49 -1.44
CA GLN A 242 -11.70 0.90 -0.12
C GLN A 242 -11.34 -0.32 0.75
N PRO A 243 -10.27 -0.27 1.58
CA PRO A 243 -9.84 -1.45 2.36
C PRO A 243 -10.95 -2.08 3.22
N GLY A 244 -11.82 -1.25 3.82
CA GLY A 244 -12.94 -1.74 4.64
C GLY A 244 -13.90 -2.67 3.90
N MET A 245 -14.13 -2.46 2.60
CA MET A 245 -15.04 -3.30 1.81
C MET A 245 -14.55 -4.75 1.69
N LEU A 246 -13.24 -4.97 1.71
CA LEU A 246 -12.64 -6.31 1.66
C LEU A 246 -12.35 -6.86 3.05
N LEU A 247 -11.81 -6.03 3.95
CA LEU A 247 -11.28 -6.48 5.22
C LEU A 247 -12.32 -6.57 6.33
N LEU A 248 -13.35 -5.72 6.33
CA LEU A 248 -14.35 -5.71 7.40
C LEU A 248 -15.12 -7.04 7.50
N PRO A 249 -15.61 -7.65 6.39
CA PRO A 249 -16.27 -8.96 6.46
C PRO A 249 -15.35 -10.07 7.01
N LEU A 250 -14.08 -10.07 6.60
CA LEU A 250 -13.07 -11.03 7.07
C LEU A 250 -12.81 -10.85 8.57
N CYS A 251 -12.63 -9.60 9.02
CA CYS A 251 -12.39 -9.29 10.43
C CYS A 251 -13.58 -9.69 11.29
N ASN A 252 -14.82 -9.42 10.84
CA ASN A 252 -16.03 -9.83 11.56
C ASN A 252 -16.13 -11.35 11.67
N LEU A 253 -15.87 -12.08 10.57
CA LEU A 253 -15.85 -13.55 10.60
C LEU A 253 -14.80 -14.09 11.57
N LEU A 254 -13.59 -13.52 11.59
CA LEU A 254 -12.51 -13.92 12.49
C LEU A 254 -12.80 -13.54 13.95
N ASN A 255 -13.52 -12.44 14.20
CA ASN A 255 -13.94 -12.03 15.55
C ASN A 255 -15.03 -12.97 16.09
N ASP A 256 -16.00 -13.33 15.25
CA ASP A 256 -17.16 -14.15 15.61
C ASP A 256 -16.93 -15.65 15.37
N TRP A 257 -15.67 -16.08 15.27
CA TRP A 257 -15.31 -17.47 14.99
C TRP A 257 -15.80 -18.38 16.12
N VAL A 258 -16.59 -19.40 15.76
CA VAL A 258 -17.15 -20.35 16.73
C VAL A 258 -16.33 -21.63 16.68
N HIS A 259 -15.78 -22.01 17.83
CA HIS A 259 -15.07 -23.27 18.01
C HIS A 259 -16.08 -24.38 18.34
N ASP A 260 -16.40 -25.22 17.36
CA ASP A 260 -17.40 -26.29 17.52
C ASP A 260 -16.82 -27.50 18.27
N GLN A 261 -17.22 -27.66 19.53
CA GLN A 261 -16.71 -28.70 20.43
C GLN A 261 -17.20 -30.12 20.11
N ASP A 262 -18.21 -30.24 19.23
CA ASP A 262 -18.78 -31.50 18.77
C ASP A 262 -18.05 -32.06 17.54
N GLN A 263 -17.11 -31.29 16.96
CA GLN A 263 -16.25 -31.78 15.88
C GLN A 263 -15.27 -32.85 16.37
N THR A 264 -15.03 -33.85 15.53
CA THR A 264 -14.08 -34.94 15.81
C THR A 264 -12.65 -34.60 15.41
N GLU A 265 -12.48 -33.76 14.37
CA GLU A 265 -11.18 -33.31 13.87
C GLU A 265 -11.15 -31.78 13.91
N PHE A 266 -10.13 -31.20 14.56
CA PHE A 266 -10.02 -29.75 14.74
C PHE A 266 -9.02 -29.11 13.78
N THR A 267 -8.13 -29.92 13.19
CA THR A 267 -7.13 -29.44 12.22
C THR A 267 -7.75 -28.67 11.04
N PRO A 268 -8.83 -29.13 10.38
CA PRO A 268 -9.44 -28.38 9.28
C PRO A 268 -9.94 -26.99 9.68
N ALA A 269 -10.58 -26.87 10.85
CA ALA A 269 -11.06 -25.58 11.36
C ALA A 269 -9.90 -24.62 11.66
N TYR A 270 -8.80 -25.14 12.22
CA TYR A 270 -7.57 -24.38 12.41
C TYR A 270 -6.96 -23.92 11.09
N GLU A 271 -6.94 -24.79 10.08
CA GLU A 271 -6.38 -24.48 8.76
C GLU A 271 -7.19 -23.41 8.01
N GLU A 272 -8.53 -23.52 8.05
CA GLU A 272 -9.43 -22.52 7.49
C GLU A 272 -9.22 -21.15 8.15
N PHE A 273 -9.19 -21.12 9.49
CA PHE A 273 -8.90 -19.90 10.25
C PHE A 273 -7.53 -19.32 9.88
N ALA A 274 -6.49 -20.17 9.79
CA ALA A 274 -5.13 -19.77 9.51
C ALA A 274 -4.98 -19.07 8.16
N SER A 275 -5.55 -19.61 7.08
CA SER A 275 -5.51 -18.97 5.75
C SER A 275 -6.25 -17.64 5.71
N ILE A 276 -7.44 -17.56 6.34
CA ILE A 276 -8.25 -16.34 6.41
C ILE A 276 -7.52 -15.26 7.22
N LEU A 277 -6.95 -15.63 8.37
CA LEU A 277 -6.16 -14.75 9.21
C LEU A 277 -4.92 -14.25 8.44
N LEU A 278 -4.18 -15.14 7.79
CA LEU A 278 -2.95 -14.78 7.10
C LEU A 278 -3.20 -13.79 5.97
N PHE A 279 -4.24 -14.02 5.16
CA PHE A 279 -4.61 -13.08 4.11
C PHE A 279 -4.98 -11.71 4.69
N THR A 280 -5.80 -11.70 5.74
CA THR A 280 -6.21 -10.48 6.45
C THR A 280 -5.00 -9.69 6.97
N LEU A 281 -4.10 -10.36 7.69
CA LEU A 281 -2.87 -9.75 8.22
C LEU A 281 -1.92 -9.29 7.11
N ALA A 282 -1.79 -10.05 6.03
CA ALA A 282 -0.92 -9.69 4.90
C ALA A 282 -1.39 -8.40 4.20
N VAL A 283 -2.70 -8.22 4.02
CA VAL A 283 -3.26 -6.98 3.44
C VAL A 283 -3.15 -5.80 4.40
N LEU A 284 -3.45 -6.01 5.70
CA LEU A 284 -3.25 -4.99 6.75
C LEU A 284 -1.80 -4.51 6.78
N TYR A 285 -0.84 -5.44 6.78
CA TYR A 285 0.59 -5.15 6.76
C TYR A 285 1.00 -4.44 5.47
N ARG A 286 0.57 -4.94 4.30
CA ARG A 286 0.94 -4.38 2.99
C ARG A 286 0.63 -2.90 2.91
N TYR A 287 -0.52 -2.46 3.43
CA TYR A 287 -0.94 -1.06 3.35
C TYR A 287 -0.72 -0.28 4.66
N ASN A 288 -0.09 -0.88 5.66
CA ASN A 288 0.13 -0.31 6.99
C ASN A 288 -1.18 0.28 7.57
N LEU A 289 -2.24 -0.52 7.54
CA LEU A 289 -3.57 -0.13 7.99
C LEU A 289 -3.71 -0.32 9.50
N ALA A 290 -4.33 0.63 10.18
CA ALA A 290 -4.84 0.42 11.53
C ALA A 290 -6.23 -0.23 11.47
N PHE A 291 -6.69 -0.87 12.55
CA PHE A 291 -8.06 -1.42 12.61
C PHE A 291 -9.15 -0.35 12.34
N THR A 292 -8.89 0.90 12.72
CA THR A 292 -9.78 2.02 12.40
C THR A 292 -9.87 2.33 10.90
N ASP A 293 -8.86 1.98 10.09
CA ASP A 293 -8.93 2.11 8.63
C ASP A 293 -9.89 1.10 7.99
N VAL A 294 -10.15 -0.01 8.67
CA VAL A 294 -11.04 -1.08 8.21
C VAL A 294 -12.51 -0.77 8.54
N GLY A 295 -12.75 0.13 9.49
CA GLY A 295 -14.10 0.43 10.01
C GLY A 295 -14.45 -0.39 11.26
N ILE A 296 -13.47 -0.97 11.95
CA ILE A 296 -13.67 -1.66 13.22
C ILE A 296 -13.77 -0.61 14.34
N HIS A 297 -14.85 -0.69 15.11
CA HIS A 297 -15.11 0.18 16.26
C HIS A 297 -15.34 -0.67 17.51
N GLY A 298 -14.61 -0.42 18.60
CA GLY A 298 -14.72 -1.17 19.85
C GLY A 298 -13.71 -2.32 19.99
N GLU A 299 -13.95 -3.21 20.95
CA GLU A 299 -13.10 -4.37 21.20
C GLU A 299 -13.25 -5.40 20.08
N SER A 300 -12.13 -5.81 19.49
CA SER A 300 -12.08 -6.81 18.42
C SER A 300 -10.84 -7.69 18.62
N PHE A 301 -10.98 -8.99 18.35
CA PHE A 301 -9.86 -9.92 18.36
C PHE A 301 -8.74 -9.44 17.42
N ILE A 302 -9.07 -9.03 16.19
CA ILE A 302 -8.08 -8.53 15.23
C ILE A 302 -7.42 -7.23 15.69
N ALA A 303 -8.18 -6.30 16.28
CA ALA A 303 -7.62 -5.06 16.83
C ALA A 303 -6.62 -5.36 17.96
N LYS A 304 -7.02 -6.20 18.91
CA LYS A 304 -6.15 -6.65 20.02
C LYS A 304 -4.92 -7.40 19.51
N LEU A 305 -5.10 -8.30 18.55
CA LEU A 305 -4.02 -9.06 17.94
C LEU A 305 -3.02 -8.15 17.24
N GLN A 306 -3.46 -7.07 16.58
CA GLN A 306 -2.55 -6.11 15.93
C GLN A 306 -1.71 -5.32 16.95
N GLU A 307 -2.29 -4.94 18.09
CA GLU A 307 -1.60 -4.16 19.13
C GLU A 307 -0.62 -5.03 19.93
N GLU A 308 -1.02 -6.26 20.28
CA GLU A 308 -0.26 -7.17 21.14
C GLU A 308 0.50 -8.25 20.36
N MET A 309 0.53 -8.17 19.02
CA MET A 309 0.96 -9.26 18.10
C MET A 309 2.28 -9.92 18.49
N THR A 310 3.21 -9.15 19.04
CA THR A 310 4.58 -9.60 19.34
C THR A 310 4.92 -9.46 20.83
N VAL A 311 3.91 -9.26 21.68
CA VAL A 311 4.12 -8.96 23.10
C VAL A 311 3.91 -10.24 23.90
N SER A 312 4.96 -10.71 24.57
CA SER A 312 4.83 -11.79 25.54
C SER A 312 4.26 -11.28 26.86
N ARG A 313 3.47 -12.12 27.54
CA ARG A 313 2.86 -11.81 28.83
C ARG A 313 3.53 -12.64 29.94
N PRO A 314 3.88 -12.05 31.09
CA PRO A 314 4.34 -12.81 32.24
C PRO A 314 3.34 -13.89 32.64
N LEU A 315 3.83 -15.06 33.06
CA LEU A 315 2.96 -16.18 33.48
C LEU A 315 2.00 -15.81 34.62
N THR A 316 2.38 -14.84 35.46
CA THR A 316 1.56 -14.32 36.57
C THR A 316 0.37 -13.48 36.10
N GLU A 317 0.40 -12.98 34.88
CA GLU A 317 -0.66 -12.14 34.28
C GLU A 317 -1.61 -12.95 33.38
N LEU A 318 -1.31 -14.23 33.15
CA LEU A 318 -2.18 -15.13 32.40
C LEU A 318 -3.39 -15.54 33.25
N GLN A 319 -4.56 -15.56 32.62
CA GLN A 319 -5.74 -16.16 33.24
C GLN A 319 -5.55 -17.68 33.40
N PRO A 320 -6.21 -18.32 34.37
CA PRO A 320 -6.04 -19.77 34.62
C PRO A 320 -6.27 -20.63 33.37
N GLU A 321 -7.26 -20.28 32.57
CA GLU A 321 -7.54 -20.95 31.30
C GLU A 321 -6.42 -20.77 30.27
N GLN A 322 -5.91 -19.54 30.12
CA GLN A 322 -4.78 -19.24 29.24
C GLN A 322 -3.50 -19.98 29.65
N ALA A 323 -3.24 -20.07 30.96
CA ALA A 323 -2.09 -20.82 31.48
C ALA A 323 -2.23 -22.34 31.21
N SER A 324 -3.45 -22.88 31.36
CA SER A 324 -3.74 -24.28 31.02
C SER A 324 -3.53 -24.55 29.53
N GLN A 325 -4.09 -23.70 28.66
CA GLN A 325 -3.92 -23.81 27.21
C GLN A 325 -2.46 -23.70 26.78
N LEU A 326 -1.71 -22.75 27.35
CA LEU A 326 -0.27 -22.62 27.08
C LEU A 326 0.50 -23.89 27.46
N THR A 327 0.18 -24.48 28.60
CA THR A 327 0.81 -25.73 29.08
C THR A 327 0.56 -26.87 28.09
N GLN A 328 -0.68 -27.02 27.62
CA GLN A 328 -1.04 -28.07 26.65
C GLN A 328 -0.35 -27.89 25.30
N TRP A 329 -0.21 -26.65 24.83
CA TRP A 329 0.55 -26.37 23.61
C TRP A 329 2.04 -26.67 23.77
N ILE A 330 2.63 -26.35 24.92
CA ILE A 330 4.03 -26.70 25.22
C ILE A 330 4.21 -28.23 25.24
N GLU A 331 3.30 -28.96 25.88
CA GLU A 331 3.32 -30.42 25.90
C GLU A 331 3.14 -31.00 24.48
N GLY A 332 2.17 -30.52 23.70
CA GLY A 332 1.95 -30.99 22.33
C GLY A 332 3.13 -30.72 21.38
N LEU A 333 3.85 -29.62 21.56
CA LEU A 333 5.00 -29.29 20.70
C LEU A 333 6.28 -30.00 21.11
N PHE A 334 6.49 -30.25 22.41
CA PHE A 334 7.81 -30.66 22.92
C PHE A 334 7.81 -31.99 23.68
N ALA A 335 6.65 -32.60 23.96
CA ALA A 335 6.61 -33.97 24.49
C ALA A 335 7.24 -34.91 23.47
N VAL A 336 8.13 -35.77 23.96
CA VAL A 336 8.84 -36.76 23.15
C VAL A 336 8.35 -38.15 23.50
N ASP A 337 8.23 -39.00 22.49
CA ASP A 337 7.93 -40.41 22.67
C ASP A 337 9.18 -41.22 23.11
N GLU A 338 9.03 -42.54 23.24
CA GLU A 338 10.11 -43.45 23.62
C GLU A 338 11.30 -43.45 22.64
N HIS A 339 11.11 -42.93 21.42
CA HIS A 339 12.11 -42.86 20.35
C HIS A 339 12.80 -41.48 20.31
N GLY A 340 12.34 -40.54 21.14
CA GLY A 340 12.89 -39.18 21.22
C GLY A 340 12.31 -38.22 20.18
N ASP A 341 11.28 -38.65 19.45
CA ASP A 341 10.58 -37.83 18.46
C ASP A 341 9.41 -37.10 19.11
N THR A 342 9.11 -35.88 18.63
CA THR A 342 7.98 -35.11 19.17
C THR A 342 6.67 -35.80 18.85
N SER A 343 5.82 -36.01 19.86
CA SER A 343 4.56 -36.76 19.74
C SER A 343 3.54 -36.12 18.77
N GLY A 344 3.79 -34.88 18.36
CA GLY A 344 2.93 -34.11 17.47
C GLY A 344 1.75 -33.47 18.21
N ILE A 345 1.06 -32.57 17.51
CA ILE A 345 -0.09 -31.84 18.06
C ILE A 345 -1.34 -32.69 17.85
N GLY A 346 -1.87 -33.27 18.92
CA GLY A 346 -3.13 -34.01 18.89
C GLY A 346 -4.35 -33.09 18.83
N ASP A 347 -5.48 -33.61 18.30
CA ASP A 347 -6.76 -32.89 18.24
C ASP A 347 -7.25 -32.46 19.64
N ASP A 348 -6.89 -33.17 20.72
CA ASP A 348 -7.26 -32.78 22.09
C ASP A 348 -6.69 -31.42 22.51
N VAL A 349 -5.50 -31.05 22.01
CA VAL A 349 -4.89 -29.73 22.25
C VAL A 349 -5.69 -28.65 21.53
N MET A 350 -6.02 -28.91 20.25
CA MET A 350 -6.81 -28.01 19.42
C MET A 350 -8.28 -27.92 19.86
N ARG A 351 -8.81 -28.95 20.52
CA ARG A 351 -10.16 -28.96 21.07
C ARG A 351 -10.29 -28.00 22.25
N GLN A 352 -9.26 -27.94 23.10
CA GLN A 352 -9.27 -27.18 24.36
C GLN A 352 -8.82 -25.72 24.21
N CYS A 353 -8.23 -25.39 23.06
CA CYS A 353 -7.80 -24.03 22.73
C CYS A 353 -8.44 -23.63 21.40
N SER A 354 -9.17 -22.53 21.33
CA SER A 354 -9.64 -22.02 20.04
C SER A 354 -8.47 -21.43 19.23
N PRO A 355 -8.57 -21.34 17.90
CA PRO A 355 -7.54 -20.67 17.10
C PRO A 355 -7.26 -19.24 17.61
N GLN A 356 -8.30 -18.47 17.92
CA GLN A 356 -8.17 -17.12 18.48
C GLN A 356 -7.34 -17.10 19.76
N ALA A 357 -7.64 -18.01 20.71
CA ALA A 357 -6.90 -18.10 21.96
C ALA A 357 -5.43 -18.48 21.71
N PHE A 358 -5.18 -19.49 20.88
CA PHE A 358 -3.84 -19.93 20.51
C PHE A 358 -2.98 -18.77 20.00
N TYR A 359 -3.46 -18.00 19.02
CA TYR A 359 -2.70 -16.90 18.41
C TYR A 359 -2.32 -15.79 19.40
N THR A 360 -3.11 -15.57 20.47
CA THR A 360 -2.74 -14.62 21.53
C THR A 360 -1.66 -15.13 22.49
N LEU A 361 -1.46 -16.44 22.56
CA LEU A 361 -0.47 -17.08 23.43
C LEU A 361 0.89 -17.25 22.76
N VAL A 362 0.96 -17.18 21.42
CA VAL A 362 2.17 -17.50 20.65
C VAL A 362 3.43 -16.72 21.09
N PRO A 363 3.40 -15.39 21.32
CA PRO A 363 4.60 -14.69 21.80
C PRO A 363 5.13 -15.27 23.12
N THR A 364 4.22 -15.62 24.04
CA THR A 364 4.54 -16.22 25.34
C THR A 364 5.06 -17.64 25.18
N LEU A 365 4.47 -18.42 24.27
CA LEU A 365 4.96 -19.74 23.89
C LEU A 365 6.42 -19.69 23.41
N PHE A 366 6.75 -18.74 22.53
CA PHE A 366 8.13 -18.55 22.06
C PHE A 366 9.09 -18.19 23.21
N GLU A 367 8.73 -17.22 24.04
CA GLU A 367 9.55 -16.82 25.19
C GLU A 367 9.81 -18.00 26.13
N GLN A 368 8.78 -18.74 26.53
CA GLN A 368 8.92 -19.88 27.43
C GLN A 368 9.74 -21.01 26.82
N SER A 369 9.57 -21.28 25.53
CA SER A 369 10.33 -22.33 24.82
C SER A 369 11.83 -22.01 24.79
N ILE A 370 12.18 -20.76 24.51
CA ILE A 370 13.57 -20.29 24.47
C ILE A 370 14.17 -20.27 25.87
N LEU A 371 13.41 -19.82 26.87
CA LEU A 371 13.82 -19.82 28.27
C LEU A 371 14.10 -21.25 28.78
N ALA A 372 13.21 -22.20 28.49
CA ALA A 372 13.38 -23.60 28.86
C ALA A 372 14.63 -24.22 28.21
N CYS A 373 14.90 -23.89 26.95
CA CYS A 373 16.10 -24.35 26.26
C CYS A 373 17.38 -23.73 26.85
N ARG A 374 17.35 -22.43 27.16
CA ARG A 374 18.45 -21.73 27.84
C ARG A 374 18.75 -22.33 29.21
N MET A 375 17.71 -22.69 29.96
CA MET A 375 17.82 -23.36 31.26
C MET A 375 18.23 -24.84 31.14
N LYS A 376 18.44 -25.35 29.92
CA LYS A 376 18.79 -26.75 29.63
C LYS A 376 17.73 -27.75 30.09
N VAL A 377 16.49 -27.29 30.29
CA VAL A 377 15.33 -28.14 30.57
C VAL A 377 14.80 -28.74 29.26
N LEU A 378 14.86 -27.98 28.17
CA LEU A 378 14.46 -28.41 26.83
C LEU A 378 15.69 -28.57 25.92
N PRO A 379 15.99 -29.77 25.40
CA PRO A 379 17.08 -29.95 24.45
C PRO A 379 16.91 -29.13 23.17
N MET A 380 18.01 -28.63 22.61
CA MET A 380 17.99 -27.81 21.37
C MET A 380 17.34 -28.53 20.19
N ASN A 381 17.56 -29.85 20.06
CA ASN A 381 16.97 -30.62 18.97
C ASN A 381 15.44 -30.74 19.13
N THR A 382 14.95 -30.99 20.35
CA THR A 382 13.52 -31.00 20.66
C THR A 382 12.88 -29.65 20.42
N LEU A 383 13.55 -28.54 20.79
CA LEU A 383 13.08 -27.19 20.47
C LEU A 383 12.93 -27.00 18.96
N LYS A 384 13.93 -27.40 18.16
CA LYS A 384 13.89 -27.27 16.70
C LYS A 384 12.79 -28.11 16.06
N SER A 385 12.64 -29.36 16.49
CA SER A 385 11.62 -30.27 15.97
C SER A 385 10.21 -29.81 16.36
N GLY A 386 10.00 -29.37 17.60
CA GLY A 386 8.71 -28.84 18.04
C GLY A 386 8.32 -27.57 17.31
N LEU A 387 9.24 -26.61 17.18
CA LEU A 387 8.97 -25.37 16.43
C LEU A 387 8.80 -25.60 14.92
N GLU A 388 9.33 -26.69 14.36
CA GLU A 388 9.08 -27.05 12.96
C GLU A 388 7.60 -27.35 12.69
N LEU A 389 6.85 -27.85 13.67
CA LEU A 389 5.41 -28.06 13.56
C LEU A 389 4.65 -26.76 13.29
N LEU A 390 5.21 -25.60 13.67
CA LEU A 390 4.63 -24.29 13.36
C LEU A 390 4.77 -23.90 11.88
N LEU A 391 5.50 -24.67 11.07
CA LEU A 391 5.58 -24.50 9.61
C LEU A 391 4.46 -25.26 8.87
N GLU A 392 3.61 -26.00 9.58
CA GLU A 392 2.41 -26.61 8.99
C GLU A 392 1.34 -25.55 8.67
N PRO A 393 0.57 -25.69 7.57
CA PRO A 393 -0.37 -24.66 7.10
C PRO A 393 -1.31 -24.09 8.16
N PHE A 394 -1.80 -24.95 9.06
CA PHE A 394 -2.77 -24.60 10.10
C PHE A 394 -2.20 -23.79 11.27
N LEU A 395 -0.88 -23.75 11.44
CA LEU A 395 -0.20 -22.92 12.45
C LEU A 395 0.72 -21.87 11.85
N LEU A 396 1.03 -21.94 10.55
CA LEU A 396 2.02 -21.09 9.91
C LEU A 396 1.87 -19.57 10.18
N PRO A 397 0.66 -18.99 10.27
CA PRO A 397 0.51 -17.57 10.60
C PRO A 397 1.04 -17.20 11.99
N SER A 398 1.19 -18.17 12.90
CA SER A 398 1.68 -17.95 14.27
C SER A 398 3.11 -17.44 14.28
N LEU A 399 3.88 -17.77 13.24
CA LEU A 399 5.24 -17.30 13.05
C LEU A 399 5.32 -15.77 12.91
N ILE A 400 4.24 -15.09 12.51
CA ILE A 400 4.21 -13.61 12.51
C ILE A 400 4.43 -13.08 13.93
N MET A 401 3.75 -13.69 14.91
CA MET A 401 3.82 -13.34 16.33
C MET A 401 5.16 -13.76 16.93
N GLY A 402 5.55 -15.02 16.72
CA GLY A 402 6.77 -15.60 17.29
C GLY A 402 8.05 -14.95 16.75
N LEU A 403 8.17 -14.83 15.42
CA LEU A 403 9.31 -14.17 14.78
C LEU A 403 9.28 -12.65 15.02
N GLY A 404 8.09 -12.05 15.13
CA GLY A 404 7.93 -10.64 15.50
C GLY A 404 8.40 -10.36 16.93
N TRP A 405 8.14 -11.27 17.88
CA TRP A 405 8.68 -11.21 19.23
C TRP A 405 10.21 -11.34 19.22
N LEU A 406 10.76 -12.31 18.48
CA LEU A 406 12.21 -12.49 18.33
C LEU A 406 12.91 -11.23 17.80
N ALA A 407 12.28 -10.51 16.87
CA ALA A 407 12.84 -9.28 16.34
C ALA A 407 12.97 -8.16 17.40
N LYS A 408 12.10 -8.16 18.42
CA LYS A 408 12.10 -7.20 19.53
C LYS A 408 12.90 -7.67 20.75
N HIS A 409 13.24 -8.95 20.83
CA HIS A 409 14.00 -9.52 21.93
C HIS A 409 15.45 -9.01 21.93
N SER A 410 15.99 -8.73 23.12
CA SER A 410 17.37 -8.26 23.25
C SER A 410 18.36 -9.40 23.08
N TRP A 411 19.19 -9.33 22.03
CA TRP A 411 20.19 -10.35 21.71
C TRP A 411 21.37 -10.39 22.69
N GLU A 412 21.61 -9.31 23.43
CA GLU A 412 22.80 -9.16 24.28
C GLU A 412 22.50 -9.42 25.76
N ASP A 413 21.32 -9.02 26.22
CA ASP A 413 21.01 -8.99 27.66
C ASP A 413 20.69 -10.38 28.22
N HIS A 414 20.19 -11.29 27.39
CA HIS A 414 19.59 -12.54 27.83
C HIS A 414 20.48 -13.79 27.63
N HIS A 415 21.66 -13.64 27.03
CA HIS A 415 22.64 -14.71 26.80
C HIS A 415 22.08 -15.93 26.03
N ASP A 416 21.08 -15.71 25.17
CA ASP A 416 20.36 -16.73 24.40
C ASP A 416 20.56 -16.61 22.88
N ALA A 417 21.39 -15.67 22.41
CA ALA A 417 21.60 -15.39 20.99
C ALA A 417 21.88 -16.63 20.13
N GLU A 418 22.65 -17.60 20.64
CA GLU A 418 22.91 -18.85 19.90
C GLU A 418 21.65 -19.69 19.72
N THR A 419 20.79 -19.79 20.74
CA THR A 419 19.47 -20.44 20.65
C THR A 419 18.61 -19.75 19.61
N LEU A 420 18.56 -18.42 19.64
CA LEU A 420 17.75 -17.63 18.70
C LEU A 420 18.21 -17.82 17.25
N ILE A 421 19.52 -17.81 16.99
CA ILE A 421 20.07 -18.08 15.65
C ILE A 421 19.63 -19.45 15.14
N HIS A 422 19.70 -20.48 15.99
CA HIS A 422 19.29 -21.83 15.63
C HIS A 422 17.78 -21.96 15.35
N VAL A 423 16.95 -21.22 16.08
CA VAL A 423 15.51 -21.13 15.82
C VAL A 423 15.25 -20.46 14.48
N LEU A 424 15.91 -19.33 14.19
CA LEU A 424 15.78 -18.63 12.91
C LEU A 424 16.27 -19.47 11.72
N GLU A 425 17.38 -20.20 11.86
CA GLU A 425 17.89 -21.12 10.82
C GLU A 425 16.84 -22.15 10.39
N LYS A 426 15.98 -22.56 11.34
CA LYS A 426 14.91 -23.52 11.09
C LYS A 426 13.66 -22.85 10.51
N LEU A 427 13.18 -21.77 11.12
CA LEU A 427 11.88 -21.16 10.79
C LEU A 427 11.90 -20.27 9.53
N LEU A 428 13.07 -19.73 9.15
CA LEU A 428 13.18 -18.91 7.93
C LEU A 428 13.24 -19.73 6.64
N LYS A 429 13.29 -21.06 6.73
CA LYS A 429 13.28 -21.96 5.58
C LYS A 429 11.91 -22.67 5.50
N PRO A 430 11.36 -22.88 4.29
CA PRO A 430 10.10 -23.59 4.16
C PRO A 430 10.28 -25.06 4.57
N ALA A 431 9.32 -25.61 5.31
CA ALA A 431 9.27 -27.04 5.63
C ALA A 431 8.72 -27.89 4.48
N SER A 432 7.93 -27.29 3.59
CA SER A 432 7.21 -28.00 2.51
C SER A 432 7.51 -27.42 1.13
N ASN A 433 7.46 -28.30 0.12
CA ASN A 433 7.51 -27.94 -1.30
C ASN A 433 6.13 -27.65 -1.91
N ALA A 434 5.05 -27.81 -1.14
CA ALA A 434 3.71 -27.49 -1.60
C ALA A 434 3.61 -25.98 -1.91
N PRO A 435 3.06 -25.60 -3.08
CA PRO A 435 3.04 -24.20 -3.51
C PRO A 435 2.21 -23.29 -2.59
N GLU A 436 1.20 -23.86 -1.91
CA GLU A 436 0.33 -23.16 -0.95
C GLU A 436 1.11 -22.79 0.30
N THR A 437 1.68 -23.80 0.97
CA THR A 437 2.51 -23.62 2.16
C THR A 437 3.69 -22.68 1.89
N GLN A 438 4.33 -22.77 0.72
CA GLN A 438 5.39 -21.84 0.34
C GLN A 438 4.88 -20.41 0.14
N ALA A 439 3.69 -20.22 -0.43
CA ALA A 439 3.10 -18.90 -0.55
C ALA A 439 2.75 -18.30 0.82
N MET A 440 2.18 -19.10 1.71
CA MET A 440 1.88 -18.70 3.09
C MET A 440 3.17 -18.31 3.84
N HIS A 441 4.22 -19.15 3.75
CA HIS A 441 5.52 -18.88 4.37
C HIS A 441 6.14 -17.58 3.86
N ARG A 442 6.13 -17.35 2.54
CA ARG A 442 6.61 -16.08 1.96
C ARG A 442 5.81 -14.87 2.43
N ALA A 443 4.50 -15.02 2.64
CA ALA A 443 3.66 -13.95 3.19
C ALA A 443 4.01 -13.64 4.65
N VAL A 444 4.26 -14.66 5.47
CA VAL A 444 4.79 -14.49 6.84
C VAL A 444 6.14 -13.77 6.81
N LEU A 445 7.10 -14.26 6.01
CA LEU A 445 8.42 -13.63 5.90
C LEU A 445 8.33 -12.17 5.46
N ALA A 446 7.44 -11.84 4.52
CA ALA A 446 7.21 -10.46 4.10
C ALA A 446 6.82 -9.52 5.27
N MET A 447 6.12 -10.04 6.28
CA MET A 447 5.68 -9.28 7.46
C MET A 447 6.76 -9.10 8.52
N VAL A 448 7.62 -10.12 8.70
CA VAL A 448 8.64 -10.12 9.76
C VAL A 448 10.04 -9.75 9.29
N ALA A 449 10.30 -9.73 7.98
CA ALA A 449 11.65 -9.57 7.44
C ALA A 449 12.32 -8.24 7.80
N THR A 450 11.60 -7.11 7.71
CA THR A 450 12.19 -5.80 8.03
C THR A 450 12.63 -5.66 9.50
N PRO A 451 11.79 -5.91 10.51
CA PRO A 451 12.23 -5.82 11.90
C PRO A 451 13.31 -6.84 12.25
N LEU A 452 13.22 -8.09 11.74
CA LEU A 452 14.26 -9.09 11.94
C LEU A 452 15.59 -8.67 11.31
N TYR A 453 15.58 -8.17 10.08
CA TYR A 453 16.79 -7.76 9.37
C TYR A 453 17.52 -6.65 10.11
N HIS A 454 16.80 -5.64 10.61
CA HIS A 454 17.41 -4.56 11.42
C HIS A 454 18.00 -5.12 12.73
N SER A 455 17.24 -5.95 13.46
CA SER A 455 17.69 -6.55 14.72
C SER A 455 18.97 -7.40 14.53
N LEU A 456 19.03 -8.18 13.45
CA LEU A 456 20.21 -8.98 13.08
C LEU A 456 21.38 -8.11 12.60
N ALA A 457 21.12 -7.02 11.86
CA ALA A 457 22.16 -6.08 11.43
C ALA A 457 22.83 -5.38 12.61
N ASP A 458 22.03 -4.94 13.59
CA ASP A 458 22.51 -4.31 14.83
C ASP A 458 23.38 -5.29 15.63
N TYR A 459 22.93 -6.54 15.76
CA TYR A 459 23.71 -7.60 16.41
C TYR A 459 25.02 -7.90 15.65
N SER A 460 24.96 -8.07 14.33
CA SER A 460 26.12 -8.39 13.47
C SER A 460 27.19 -7.30 13.50
N THR A 461 26.78 -6.03 13.59
CA THR A 461 27.71 -4.89 13.70
C THR A 461 28.54 -4.96 14.98
N LYS A 462 27.95 -5.44 16.08
CA LYS A 462 28.65 -5.61 17.36
C LYS A 462 29.42 -6.94 17.44
N ARG A 463 28.88 -8.00 16.84
CA ARG A 463 29.45 -9.36 16.84
C ARG A 463 29.34 -10.00 15.45
N PRO A 464 30.41 -9.93 14.63
CA PRO A 464 30.41 -10.52 13.31
C PRO A 464 30.15 -12.04 13.38
N ASN A 465 29.09 -12.51 12.73
CA ASN A 465 28.74 -13.93 12.70
C ASN A 465 28.26 -14.34 11.30
N LYS A 466 28.93 -15.33 10.69
CA LYS A 466 28.62 -15.81 9.34
C LYS A 466 27.17 -16.30 9.21
N LYS A 467 26.65 -17.01 10.21
CA LYS A 467 25.27 -17.53 10.22
C LYS A 467 24.27 -16.38 10.18
N VAL A 468 24.52 -15.32 10.93
CA VAL A 468 23.66 -14.12 10.95
C VAL A 468 23.64 -13.47 9.57
N THR A 469 24.80 -13.35 8.90
CA THR A 469 24.86 -12.85 7.52
C THR A 469 24.05 -13.73 6.56
N GLU A 470 24.12 -15.05 6.66
CA GLU A 470 23.32 -15.98 5.85
C GLU A 470 21.80 -15.80 6.09
N LEU A 471 21.38 -15.63 7.34
CA LEU A 471 19.97 -15.33 7.67
C LEU A 471 19.52 -13.98 7.09
N MET A 472 20.37 -12.96 7.15
CA MET A 472 20.09 -11.66 6.54
C MET A 472 19.92 -11.76 5.02
N GLU A 473 20.73 -12.58 4.33
CA GLU A 473 20.56 -12.84 2.88
C GLU A 473 19.22 -13.54 2.59
N LEU A 474 18.76 -14.47 3.43
CA LEU A 474 17.45 -15.12 3.29
C LEU A 474 16.29 -14.13 3.42
N LEU A 475 16.43 -13.09 4.25
CA LEU A 475 15.38 -12.09 4.46
C LEU A 475 15.30 -11.03 3.36
N LYS A 476 16.40 -10.75 2.64
CA LYS A 476 16.47 -9.67 1.63
C LYS A 476 15.34 -9.68 0.59
N PRO A 477 14.94 -10.82 -0.01
CA PRO A 477 13.85 -10.86 -0.99
C PRO A 477 12.49 -10.41 -0.42
N HIS A 478 12.33 -10.50 0.90
CA HIS A 478 11.09 -10.21 1.63
C HIS A 478 11.07 -8.80 2.22
N LEU A 479 12.13 -8.01 2.03
CA LEU A 479 12.16 -6.62 2.46
C LEU A 479 11.26 -5.73 1.60
N HIS A 480 10.80 -4.62 2.19
CA HIS A 480 10.09 -3.55 1.49
C HIS A 480 8.80 -3.97 0.78
N GLN A 481 8.09 -4.94 1.34
CA GLN A 481 6.80 -5.42 0.81
C GLN A 481 5.61 -4.50 1.19
N GLN A 482 5.81 -3.57 2.13
CA GLN A 482 4.81 -2.56 2.48
C GLN A 482 4.76 -1.42 1.45
N ARG A 483 3.55 -0.96 1.12
CA ARG A 483 3.26 0.28 0.39
C ARG A 483 2.90 1.39 1.37
N ALA A 484 3.88 1.82 2.16
CA ALA A 484 3.74 2.93 3.10
C ALA A 484 4.56 4.14 2.64
N VAL A 485 4.16 5.34 3.08
CA VAL A 485 4.94 6.58 2.88
C VAL A 485 6.09 6.63 3.88
N ARG A 486 7.06 5.70 3.74
CA ARG A 486 8.28 5.63 4.55
C ARG A 486 9.50 5.76 3.65
N CYS A 487 10.58 6.29 4.20
CA CYS A 487 11.87 6.39 3.52
C CYS A 487 12.77 5.20 3.92
N ARG A 488 13.52 4.65 2.97
CA ARG A 488 14.60 3.71 3.27
C ARG A 488 15.85 4.48 3.70
N GLN A 489 16.66 3.90 4.57
CA GLN A 489 17.90 4.54 5.01
C GLN A 489 18.80 4.97 3.83
N GLY A 490 19.02 4.08 2.86
CA GLY A 490 19.80 4.42 1.66
C GLY A 490 19.17 5.49 0.78
N GLU A 491 17.83 5.61 0.74
CA GLU A 491 17.15 6.70 0.02
C GLU A 491 17.38 8.04 0.73
N MET A 492 17.27 8.06 2.07
CA MET A 492 17.52 9.25 2.87
C MET A 492 18.96 9.75 2.71
N GLU A 493 19.93 8.84 2.77
CA GLU A 493 21.34 9.13 2.54
C GLU A 493 21.57 9.71 1.14
N GLN A 494 20.96 9.14 0.10
CA GLN A 494 21.04 9.68 -1.27
C GLN A 494 20.45 11.10 -1.38
N TRP A 495 19.31 11.38 -0.77
CA TRP A 495 18.67 12.70 -0.81
C TRP A 495 19.53 13.76 -0.14
N VAL A 496 20.09 13.43 1.02
CA VAL A 496 20.98 14.32 1.79
C VAL A 496 22.31 14.51 1.05
N GLN A 497 22.91 13.46 0.50
CA GLN A 497 24.14 13.56 -0.30
C GLN A 497 23.96 14.45 -1.54
N ALA A 498 22.84 14.30 -2.25
CA ALA A 498 22.56 15.11 -3.44
C ALA A 498 22.27 16.58 -3.11
N SER A 499 21.71 16.88 -1.93
CA SER A 499 21.17 18.20 -1.60
C SER A 499 21.91 18.94 -0.49
N GLY A 500 22.88 18.30 0.15
CA GLY A 500 23.53 18.77 1.37
C GLY A 500 22.67 18.60 2.62
N SER A 501 21.36 18.85 2.53
CA SER A 501 20.40 18.67 3.62
C SER A 501 18.99 18.33 3.13
N LEU A 502 18.13 17.90 4.05
CA LEU A 502 16.71 17.63 3.77
C LEU A 502 15.95 18.92 3.36
N GLU A 503 16.27 20.05 3.98
CA GLU A 503 15.72 21.36 3.61
C GLU A 503 16.14 21.75 2.17
N GLY A 504 17.40 21.52 1.82
CA GLY A 504 17.91 21.73 0.46
C GLY A 504 17.19 20.85 -0.57
N CYS A 505 16.85 19.61 -0.18
CA CYS A 505 16.09 18.69 -1.03
C CYS A 505 14.66 19.20 -1.29
N VAL A 506 13.97 19.69 -0.27
CA VAL A 506 12.63 20.29 -0.40
C VAL A 506 12.68 21.54 -1.30
N GLN A 507 13.63 22.46 -1.06
CA GLN A 507 13.78 23.67 -1.88
C GLN A 507 14.05 23.34 -3.34
N ARG A 508 14.94 22.38 -3.61
CA ARG A 508 15.23 21.91 -4.97
C ARG A 508 13.98 21.32 -5.62
N THR A 509 13.27 20.44 -4.93
CA THR A 509 12.02 19.84 -5.43
C THR A 509 11.00 20.91 -5.84
N ILE A 510 10.79 21.91 -4.99
CA ILE A 510 9.87 23.02 -5.27
C ILE A 510 10.33 23.79 -6.52
N ARG A 511 11.62 24.14 -6.59
CA ARG A 511 12.20 24.90 -7.71
C ARG A 511 12.08 24.14 -9.03
N ASP A 512 12.36 22.85 -9.03
CA ASP A 512 12.32 22.02 -10.24
C ASP A 512 10.88 21.90 -10.76
N LEU A 513 9.91 21.72 -9.86
CA LEU A 513 8.47 21.68 -10.22
C LEU A 513 7.97 23.02 -10.77
N ILE A 514 8.40 24.14 -10.18
CA ILE A 514 8.07 25.50 -10.67
C ILE A 514 8.65 25.71 -12.06
N THR A 515 9.94 25.42 -12.24
CA THR A 515 10.66 25.61 -13.50
C THR A 515 10.07 24.75 -14.61
N TRP A 516 9.79 23.48 -14.31
CA TRP A 516 9.15 22.56 -15.25
C TRP A 516 7.74 23.05 -15.65
N SER A 517 6.94 23.49 -14.68
CA SER A 517 5.59 23.99 -14.94
C SER A 517 5.56 25.32 -15.70
N ALA A 518 6.61 26.13 -15.59
CA ALA A 518 6.75 27.37 -16.34
C ALA A 518 7.28 27.14 -17.76
N SER A 519 7.88 25.98 -18.04
CA SER A 519 8.43 25.66 -19.36
C SER A 519 7.33 25.34 -20.39
N SER A 520 7.43 25.94 -21.57
CA SER A 520 6.49 25.73 -22.69
C SER A 520 7.22 25.11 -23.88
N THR A 521 7.70 23.87 -23.74
CA THR A 521 8.39 23.13 -24.81
C THR A 521 7.44 22.22 -25.59
N ARG A 522 7.74 22.00 -26.87
CA ARG A 522 7.08 21.01 -27.74
C ARG A 522 8.15 20.19 -28.46
N PRO A 523 8.29 18.87 -28.17
CA PRO A 523 7.53 18.12 -27.18
C PRO A 523 7.79 18.60 -25.74
N PRO A 524 6.85 18.33 -24.81
CA PRO A 524 7.00 18.75 -23.43
C PRO A 524 8.20 18.08 -22.76
N ASN A 525 8.91 18.83 -21.91
CA ASN A 525 10.02 18.30 -21.13
C ASN A 525 9.55 17.17 -20.20
N PRO A 526 10.40 16.17 -19.92
CA PRO A 526 10.08 15.11 -18.96
C PRO A 526 9.83 15.71 -17.56
N PRO A 527 8.98 15.08 -16.75
CA PRO A 527 8.73 15.52 -15.38
C PRO A 527 10.02 15.47 -14.55
N PRO A 528 10.20 16.38 -13.57
CA PRO A 528 11.31 16.31 -12.64
C PRO A 528 11.18 15.03 -11.79
N GLN A 529 12.33 14.54 -11.29
CA GLN A 529 12.40 13.33 -10.45
C GLN A 529 11.80 13.58 -9.05
N HIS A 530 10.48 13.68 -9.00
CA HIS A 530 9.72 13.96 -7.80
C HIS A 530 9.30 12.65 -7.13
N THR A 531 9.70 12.46 -5.88
CA THR A 531 9.19 11.35 -5.06
C THR A 531 8.31 11.92 -3.95
N PRO A 532 7.00 11.60 -3.90
CA PRO A 532 6.11 12.08 -2.84
C PRO A 532 6.59 11.73 -1.42
N ARG A 533 7.32 10.62 -1.29
CA ARG A 533 7.96 10.17 -0.06
C ARG A 533 8.92 11.22 0.52
N THR A 534 9.70 11.91 -0.31
CA THR A 534 10.65 12.93 0.13
C THR A 534 9.95 14.07 0.86
N PHE A 535 8.87 14.60 0.27
CA PHE A 535 8.12 15.71 0.86
C PHE A 535 7.37 15.28 2.13
N ALA A 536 6.78 14.09 2.13
CA ALA A 536 6.09 13.56 3.31
C ALA A 536 7.05 13.32 4.49
N VAL A 537 8.23 12.75 4.23
CA VAL A 537 9.27 12.53 5.24
C VAL A 537 9.81 13.87 5.77
N ALA A 538 10.01 14.85 4.89
CA ALA A 538 10.36 16.21 5.30
C ALA A 538 9.30 16.82 6.22
N CYS A 539 8.00 16.61 5.96
CA CYS A 539 6.94 17.10 6.86
C CYS A 539 6.92 16.39 8.22
N GLN A 540 7.42 15.15 8.31
CA GLN A 540 7.51 14.42 9.57
C GLN A 540 8.73 14.81 10.42
N LEU A 541 9.87 15.07 9.76
CA LEU A 541 11.15 15.34 10.42
C LEU A 541 11.43 16.83 10.66
N LEU A 542 10.97 17.71 9.78
CA LEU A 542 11.18 19.15 9.92
C LEU A 542 10.11 19.77 10.82
N ASP A 543 10.53 20.77 11.59
CA ASP A 543 9.59 21.63 12.32
C ASP A 543 8.68 22.39 11.35
N GLY A 544 7.39 22.52 11.70
CA GLY A 544 6.37 23.11 10.84
C GLY A 544 6.68 24.55 10.43
N ASP A 545 7.28 25.32 11.35
CA ASP A 545 7.67 26.72 11.13
C ASP A 545 8.78 26.83 10.09
N LYS A 546 9.84 26.03 10.29
CA LYS A 546 10.98 25.97 9.38
C LYS A 546 10.51 25.54 7.99
N HIS A 547 9.68 24.51 7.91
CA HIS A 547 9.15 24.03 6.63
C HIS A 547 8.33 25.10 5.91
N LEU A 548 7.42 25.79 6.61
CA LEU A 548 6.65 26.89 6.03
C LEU A 548 7.56 28.04 5.56
N GLN A 549 8.57 28.40 6.34
CA GLN A 549 9.54 29.44 5.95
C GLN A 549 10.29 29.06 4.66
N LEU A 550 10.70 27.80 4.50
CA LEU A 550 11.35 27.31 3.28
C LEU A 550 10.43 27.46 2.05
N ILE A 551 9.15 27.09 2.18
CA ILE A 551 8.15 27.21 1.11
C ILE A 551 7.95 28.68 0.72
N ILE A 552 7.73 29.56 1.70
CA ILE A 552 7.52 30.98 1.44
C ILE A 552 8.79 31.63 0.86
N ALA A 553 9.98 31.20 1.27
CA ALA A 553 11.24 31.67 0.71
C ALA A 553 11.36 31.32 -0.79
N GLU A 554 11.02 30.10 -1.22
CA GLU A 554 11.06 29.74 -2.64
C GLU A 554 9.98 30.47 -3.46
N ILE A 555 8.78 30.68 -2.91
CA ILE A 555 7.76 31.52 -3.56
C ILE A 555 8.28 32.95 -3.78
N ASN A 556 8.95 33.54 -2.79
CA ASN A 556 9.47 34.90 -2.88
C ASN A 556 10.70 35.04 -3.78
N LYS A 557 11.49 33.97 -3.95
CA LYS A 557 12.62 33.93 -4.90
C LYS A 557 12.15 33.73 -6.35
N THR A 558 10.91 33.29 -6.56
CA THR A 558 10.36 33.04 -7.89
C THR A 558 10.12 34.36 -8.65
N GLU A 559 10.45 34.38 -9.94
CA GLU A 559 10.17 35.51 -10.82
C GLU A 559 8.69 35.90 -10.80
N TYR A 560 8.40 37.20 -10.83
CA TYR A 560 7.04 37.73 -10.66
C TYR A 560 5.99 37.07 -11.57
N ALA A 561 6.35 36.79 -12.83
CA ALA A 561 5.49 36.13 -13.81
C ALA A 561 5.10 34.69 -13.39
N ASN A 562 5.98 34.00 -12.66
CA ASN A 562 5.84 32.60 -12.27
C ASN A 562 5.28 32.42 -10.83
N VAL A 563 5.09 33.51 -10.07
CA VAL A 563 4.52 33.44 -8.71
C VAL A 563 3.16 32.71 -8.66
N PRO A 564 2.21 32.89 -9.60
CA PRO A 564 0.97 32.12 -9.60
C PRO A 564 1.17 30.60 -9.75
N ILE A 565 2.18 30.19 -10.52
CA ILE A 565 2.59 28.78 -10.70
C ILE A 565 3.21 28.27 -9.41
N ALA A 566 4.14 29.03 -8.80
CA ALA A 566 4.75 28.68 -7.52
C ALA A 566 3.73 28.46 -6.41
N LEU A 567 2.74 29.34 -6.31
CA LEU A 567 1.64 29.19 -5.38
C LEU A 567 0.82 27.93 -5.66
N ASP A 568 0.58 27.55 -6.92
CA ASP A 568 -0.15 26.33 -7.27
C ASP A 568 0.66 25.07 -6.92
N VAL A 569 1.94 25.01 -7.29
CA VAL A 569 2.87 23.93 -6.92
C VAL A 569 2.90 23.71 -5.41
N CYS A 570 3.08 24.79 -4.64
CA CYS A 570 3.16 24.71 -3.18
C CYS A 570 1.81 24.30 -2.56
N THR A 571 0.69 24.78 -3.11
CA THR A 571 -0.64 24.35 -2.67
C THR A 571 -0.82 22.86 -2.92
N SER A 572 -0.46 22.36 -4.10
CA SER A 572 -0.56 20.93 -4.45
C SER A 572 0.33 20.04 -3.58
N LEU A 573 1.54 20.47 -3.24
CA LEU A 573 2.41 19.73 -2.30
C LEU A 573 1.81 19.67 -0.89
N ILE A 574 1.33 20.79 -0.37
CA ILE A 574 0.71 20.86 0.97
C ILE A 574 -0.58 20.03 1.01
N CYS A 575 -1.41 20.14 -0.02
CA CYS A 575 -2.72 19.48 -0.12
C CYS A 575 -2.65 18.07 -0.72
N ALA A 576 -1.45 17.53 -0.99
CA ALA A 576 -1.28 16.20 -1.54
C ALA A 576 -1.96 15.14 -0.65
N PRO A 577 -2.66 14.15 -1.24
CA PRO A 577 -3.32 13.11 -0.49
C PRO A 577 -2.29 12.26 0.26
N ALA A 578 -2.65 11.83 1.46
CA ALA A 578 -1.83 10.92 2.26
C ALA A 578 -2.75 9.96 3.01
N PRO A 579 -2.31 8.72 3.28
CA PRO A 579 -3.12 7.77 4.04
C PRO A 579 -3.42 8.34 5.44
N VAL A 580 -4.70 8.34 5.81
CA VAL A 580 -5.19 8.77 7.12
C VAL A 580 -6.19 7.72 7.62
N PRO A 581 -6.14 7.33 8.91
CA PRO A 581 -7.15 6.47 9.52
C PRO A 581 -8.58 6.95 9.22
N MET A 582 -9.50 6.06 8.81
CA MET A 582 -10.89 6.43 8.51
C MET A 582 -11.56 7.15 9.69
N GLY A 583 -11.31 6.73 10.94
CA GLY A 583 -11.79 7.42 12.14
C GLY A 583 -11.25 8.85 12.34
N ALA A 584 -10.13 9.19 11.70
CA ALA A 584 -9.53 10.52 11.71
C ALA A 584 -9.94 11.39 10.51
N GLN A 585 -10.75 10.88 9.57
CA GLN A 585 -11.36 11.72 8.53
C GLN A 585 -12.36 12.73 9.11
N GLN A 586 -12.96 12.41 10.27
CA GLN A 586 -13.85 13.31 11.01
C GLN A 586 -13.12 14.12 12.10
N ALA A 587 -11.96 13.67 12.58
CA ALA A 587 -11.21 14.32 13.66
C ALA A 587 -9.94 15.02 13.13
N THR A 588 -10.04 16.33 12.90
CA THR A 588 -8.94 17.33 12.78
C THR A 588 -7.58 16.83 12.28
N HIS A 589 -7.29 17.06 10.99
CA HIS A 589 -6.04 17.52 10.33
C HIS A 589 -4.63 17.11 10.78
N TRP A 590 -4.38 16.39 11.88
CA TRP A 590 -3.04 16.27 12.51
C TRP A 590 -2.31 14.96 12.24
N THR A 591 -3.01 13.92 11.78
CA THR A 591 -2.48 12.55 11.66
C THR A 591 -1.82 12.26 10.32
N SER A 592 -2.02 13.09 9.29
CA SER A 592 -1.32 12.95 8.01
C SER A 592 0.09 13.56 8.08
N PRO A 593 1.05 13.07 7.26
CA PRO A 593 2.38 13.66 7.16
C PRO A 593 2.33 15.17 6.88
N THR A 594 1.40 15.64 6.04
CA THR A 594 1.23 17.06 5.69
C THR A 594 0.31 17.83 6.63
N GLY A 595 -0.33 17.15 7.58
CA GLY A 595 -1.35 17.70 8.47
C GLY A 595 -0.85 18.82 9.38
N ARG A 596 0.35 18.63 9.96
CA ARG A 596 1.02 19.66 10.78
C ARG A 596 1.31 20.91 9.95
N LEU A 597 1.81 20.73 8.73
CA LEU A 597 2.12 21.84 7.82
C LEU A 597 0.85 22.60 7.41
N ARG A 598 -0.24 21.91 7.06
CA ARG A 598 -1.55 22.53 6.75
C ARG A 598 -2.07 23.37 7.91
N SER A 599 -2.05 22.81 9.11
CA SER A 599 -2.49 23.49 10.32
C SER A 599 -1.65 24.73 10.60
N ARG A 600 -0.33 24.64 10.37
CA ARG A 600 0.57 25.77 10.55
C ARG A 600 0.35 26.87 9.51
N VAL A 601 0.13 26.52 8.24
CA VAL A 601 -0.25 27.46 7.18
C VAL A 601 -1.50 28.24 7.61
N ARG A 602 -2.57 27.54 8.03
CA ARG A 602 -3.83 28.14 8.47
C ARG A 602 -3.63 29.10 9.65
N LEU A 603 -2.84 28.68 10.65
CA LEU A 603 -2.57 29.49 11.85
C LEU A 603 -1.80 30.77 11.51
N GLU A 604 -0.70 30.65 10.74
CA GLU A 604 0.13 31.80 10.38
C GLU A 604 -0.57 32.73 9.37
N SER A 605 -1.36 32.22 8.43
CA SER A 605 -2.09 33.05 7.46
C SER A 605 -3.26 33.82 8.07
N SER A 606 -3.76 33.37 9.23
CA SER A 606 -4.89 34.01 9.94
C SER A 606 -4.43 34.96 11.06
N ASN A 607 -3.15 34.92 11.44
CA ASN A 607 -2.59 35.77 12.49
C ASN A 607 -2.30 37.19 11.98
N ALA A 608 -3.29 38.07 12.05
CA ALA A 608 -3.17 39.45 11.57
C ALA A 608 -1.98 40.21 12.20
N GLN A 609 -1.76 40.08 13.51
CA GLN A 609 -0.66 40.77 14.20
C GLN A 609 0.70 40.25 13.72
N GLY A 610 0.86 38.92 13.66
CA GLY A 610 2.10 38.31 13.19
C GLY A 610 2.40 38.57 11.70
N LEU A 611 1.37 38.87 10.89
CA LEU A 611 1.55 39.27 9.49
C LEU A 611 2.04 40.71 9.35
N LEU A 612 1.64 41.62 10.24
CA LEU A 612 2.11 43.01 10.24
C LEU A 612 3.61 43.12 10.57
N ASP A 613 4.12 42.20 11.38
CA ASP A 613 5.54 42.13 11.77
C ASP A 613 6.44 41.52 10.69
N LYS A 614 5.87 40.95 9.61
CA LYS A 614 6.63 40.32 8.52
C LYS A 614 6.82 41.27 7.33
N PRO A 615 7.90 41.10 6.52
CA PRO A 615 8.05 41.80 5.25
C PRO A 615 6.80 41.66 4.36
N LYS A 616 6.40 42.74 3.67
CA LYS A 616 5.17 42.78 2.85
C LYS A 616 5.07 41.65 1.82
N SER A 617 6.18 41.29 1.18
CA SER A 617 6.24 40.17 0.22
C SER A 617 5.95 38.83 0.89
N GLN A 618 6.55 38.59 2.06
CA GLN A 618 6.37 37.38 2.85
C GLN A 618 4.92 37.24 3.37
N ALA A 619 4.36 38.33 3.91
CA ALA A 619 2.99 38.36 4.39
C ALA A 619 1.99 38.11 3.23
N ALA A 620 2.20 38.74 2.07
CA ALA A 620 1.34 38.55 0.90
C ALA A 620 1.39 37.11 0.36
N SER A 621 2.58 36.51 0.26
CA SER A 621 2.74 35.12 -0.18
C SER A 621 2.06 34.14 0.78
N LEU A 622 2.19 34.36 2.09
CA LEU A 622 1.57 33.52 3.12
C LEU A 622 0.04 33.59 3.09
N VAL A 623 -0.55 34.78 3.00
CA VAL A 623 -2.01 34.94 2.90
C VAL A 623 -2.56 34.30 1.62
N ARG A 624 -1.87 34.48 0.48
CA ARG A 624 -2.27 33.89 -0.80
C ARG A 624 -2.18 32.36 -0.77
N LEU A 625 -1.14 31.82 -0.16
CA LEU A 625 -0.98 30.38 0.03
C LEU A 625 -2.07 29.82 0.94
N GLY A 626 -2.29 30.44 2.10
CA GLY A 626 -3.31 30.03 3.06
C GLY A 626 -4.71 29.95 2.44
N ARG A 627 -5.12 30.99 1.71
CA ARG A 627 -6.42 31.00 1.00
C ARG A 627 -6.55 29.89 -0.04
N ARG A 628 -5.47 29.54 -0.76
CA ARG A 628 -5.50 28.46 -1.76
C ARG A 628 -5.56 27.09 -1.10
N VAL A 629 -4.83 26.89 -0.01
CA VAL A 629 -4.88 25.66 0.79
C VAL A 629 -6.28 25.47 1.37
N GLU A 630 -6.87 26.51 1.96
CA GLU A 630 -8.24 26.46 2.49
C GLU A 630 -9.27 26.14 1.41
N ALA A 631 -9.19 26.81 0.25
CA ALA A 631 -10.11 26.55 -0.87
C ALA A 631 -10.01 25.10 -1.37
N GLN A 632 -8.80 24.58 -1.57
CA GLN A 632 -8.64 23.19 -2.03
C GLN A 632 -9.14 22.17 -0.98
N MET A 633 -8.97 22.47 0.31
CA MET A 633 -9.46 21.61 1.40
C MET A 633 -10.97 21.69 1.61
N SER A 634 -11.61 22.84 1.36
CA SER A 634 -13.06 22.98 1.53
C SER A 634 -13.86 22.17 0.50
N PHE A 635 -13.38 22.08 -0.74
CA PHE A 635 -14.03 21.25 -1.77
C PHE A 635 -13.98 19.75 -1.43
N ALA A 636 -12.93 19.30 -0.76
CA ALA A 636 -12.84 17.91 -0.29
C ALA A 636 -13.89 17.56 0.78
N THR A 637 -14.51 18.55 1.44
CA THR A 637 -15.48 18.36 2.53
C THR A 637 -16.95 18.57 2.14
N GLN A 638 -17.26 19.08 0.94
CA GLN A 638 -18.58 19.66 0.62
C GLN A 638 -19.48 18.85 -0.34
N ILE A 639 -19.09 17.67 -0.80
CA ILE A 639 -19.92 16.94 -1.79
C ILE A 639 -20.76 15.83 -1.12
N PRO A 640 -22.11 15.87 -1.23
CA PRO A 640 -22.97 14.76 -0.81
C PRO A 640 -22.78 13.55 -1.74
N ALA A 641 -23.07 12.34 -1.24
CA ALA A 641 -22.98 11.11 -2.00
C ALA A 641 -23.67 11.27 -3.37
N ILE A 642 -22.88 11.30 -4.44
CA ILE A 642 -23.41 11.11 -5.79
C ILE A 642 -23.95 9.68 -5.78
N THR A 643 -25.26 9.55 -5.88
CA THR A 643 -25.91 8.26 -6.06
C THR A 643 -25.33 7.62 -7.31
N MET A 644 -24.55 6.54 -7.11
CA MET A 644 -24.17 5.63 -8.19
C MET A 644 -25.39 4.87 -8.69
#